data_AF-A0A8T1VSD2-F1
#
_entry.id   AF-A0A8T1VSD2-F1
#
_cell.length_a   1.000
_cell.length_b   1.000
_cell.length_c   1.000
_cell.angle_alpha   90.00
_cell.angle_beta   90.00
_cell.angle_gamma   90.00
#
_symmetry.space_group_name_H-M   'P 1'
#
loop_
_entity.id
_entity.type
_entity.pdbx_description
1 polymer ?
#
loop_
_entity_poly.entity_id
_entity_poly.type
_entity_poly.pdbx_seq_one_letter_code
_entity_poly.pdbx_strand_id
1 'polypeptide(L)'
;MATTPGGKMDRRRAGSNYFQLDADRKRNTSNNRSNYGDGRGTFGDRLSMMEVLPPATQGGHQLRGGGLQGDFADETSVDFCCEVLYNKFGFQSGSVDNQREHVLLLLANAKARAKPQDPPGHHVVTLHKKLMSNYSEWCQFLGAPSVSYSGQPQGDLRNPLHMDIMLFLLLWGEAGNLRHMPECLCYLYHQSLTMLNQDFLGQQKMPEGWYLRQVVRPIWKEAANMQRKNSLGKNLEHTQVRNYDDINEYFWKKYCLKVDITHIGEELTKKHTKTYYEHRSIFTLVLNYYRIFQFNMMFMMVLMALGFISAISPSGGQQWFAQFESLGEVVQPYQKQDVKLTYVGIVFALSSMGFCKTVLEACHGWHLLTASESSETSSRSFNYGGALVLRMLWNGAFAGIFGLMIYTPLITSNNTQLLDKAATASIAYVLPGALIIIVQAFSPSTITKSFAAKFIREGESCYVGRNMAPPLSYQMKYITFWLVLWALKAFVSYFILVRPLVLPSLAIYEMELEYGSNVVSFHNFGVIAALWLPVIFIFNYDTQIYFTIFQATLGGVQGLIMKTGEIHGIKEITKAFRVAPQLFDQKVVTNLARSNDAAADGSAAAYQSQMMLRFVVVWNEIVNSFREGDLVDDKEAAILQYDIQSSGDVFEPVFLSAGKLVEALDYTVKLAKEGKGDSQLQVYMVQKDCLSAVRSFFTASMYVMEALLGSDDADILDALRQMETIAANGSFMSTFDAKSLVQLRTVSMEFLEAVMDLPDPDAQSSHMTTSRVHTMGVVRNFVTKMENLLNSIRIFANRPELAAKFSNSKFCSSANGYVFAARGLVNLFHNDTAMGAATRAYLLMSLEKADAMPRVPEAQRRLGFFMKSLLMDIPQLTSS
;
A
#
# COMPACT_ATOMS: atom_id res chain seq x y z
N MET A 1 -31.55 9.12 -60.82
CA MET A 1 -32.69 9.85 -60.22
C MET A 1 -33.14 9.08 -58.98
N ALA A 2 -33.47 9.81 -57.92
CA ALA A 2 -33.82 9.41 -56.55
C ALA A 2 -34.76 8.18 -56.45
N THR A 3 -34.80 7.36 -55.40
CA THR A 3 -34.92 7.66 -53.96
C THR A 3 -34.51 6.45 -53.09
N THR A 4 -33.81 6.68 -51.98
CA THR A 4 -33.52 5.74 -50.88
C THR A 4 -34.77 5.44 -50.03
N PRO A 5 -35.03 4.19 -49.60
CA PRO A 5 -36.00 3.91 -48.54
C PRO A 5 -35.33 3.68 -47.18
N GLY A 6 -35.81 4.44 -46.20
CA GLY A 6 -35.98 4.12 -44.77
C GLY A 6 -34.94 3.24 -44.07
N GLY A 7 -34.13 3.88 -43.21
CA GLY A 7 -33.34 3.20 -42.19
C GLY A 7 -34.22 2.39 -41.25
N LYS A 8 -33.87 1.11 -41.08
CA LYS A 8 -34.42 0.22 -40.05
C LYS A 8 -33.99 0.76 -38.69
N MET A 9 -34.96 1.15 -37.85
CA MET A 9 -34.76 1.25 -36.41
C MET A 9 -34.41 -0.15 -35.90
N ASP A 10 -33.20 -0.31 -35.37
CA ASP A 10 -32.78 -1.52 -34.69
C ASP A 10 -33.71 -1.76 -33.49
N ARG A 11 -34.35 -2.93 -33.52
CA ARG A 11 -35.13 -3.47 -32.40
C ARG A 11 -34.19 -3.65 -31.21
N ARG A 12 -34.33 -2.80 -30.17
CA ARG A 12 -33.75 -3.06 -28.86
C ARG A 12 -34.34 -4.36 -28.31
N ARG A 13 -33.50 -5.38 -28.15
CA ARG A 13 -33.87 -6.64 -27.49
C ARG A 13 -34.21 -6.37 -26.03
N ALA A 14 -35.37 -6.83 -25.60
CA ALA A 14 -35.75 -6.92 -24.20
C ALA A 14 -34.80 -7.85 -23.44
N GLY A 15 -34.07 -7.29 -22.48
CA GLY A 15 -33.18 -8.00 -21.57
C GLY A 15 -32.73 -7.07 -20.46
N SER A 16 -33.42 -7.14 -19.31
CA SER A 16 -33.04 -6.68 -17.96
C SER A 16 -32.18 -5.41 -17.77
N ASN A 17 -32.36 -4.37 -18.58
CA ASN A 17 -31.65 -3.10 -18.42
C ASN A 17 -32.68 -1.99 -18.22
N TYR A 18 -33.06 -1.74 -16.96
CA TYR A 18 -34.01 -0.68 -16.57
C TYR A 18 -33.35 0.57 -15.97
N PHE A 19 -32.03 0.65 -16.04
CA PHE A 19 -31.28 1.76 -15.46
C PHE A 19 -30.31 2.30 -16.50
N GLN A 20 -30.73 3.32 -17.24
CA GLN A 20 -29.85 3.99 -18.19
C GLN A 20 -29.24 5.22 -17.51
N LEU A 21 -28.07 5.04 -16.89
CA LEU A 21 -27.28 6.14 -16.33
C LEU A 21 -26.63 6.96 -17.46
N ASP A 22 -26.22 8.21 -17.21
CA ASP A 22 -25.50 9.03 -18.20
C ASP A 22 -24.21 8.37 -18.73
N ALA A 23 -23.63 7.43 -17.96
CA ALA A 23 -22.54 6.56 -18.39
C ALA A 23 -22.92 5.68 -19.61
N ASP A 24 -24.17 5.19 -19.68
CA ASP A 24 -24.68 4.44 -20.83
C ASP A 24 -24.90 5.34 -22.06
N ARG A 25 -25.20 6.64 -21.86
CA ARG A 25 -25.17 7.62 -22.95
C ARG A 25 -23.76 7.81 -23.47
N LYS A 26 -22.74 7.91 -22.61
CA LYS A 26 -21.32 8.01 -22.99
C LYS A 26 -20.86 6.75 -23.75
N ARG A 27 -21.28 5.55 -23.32
CA ARG A 27 -20.96 4.27 -23.97
C ARG A 27 -21.67 4.08 -25.32
N ASN A 28 -22.90 4.57 -25.45
CA ASN A 28 -23.61 4.55 -26.73
C ASN A 28 -23.12 5.65 -27.70
N THR A 29 -22.65 6.80 -27.20
CA THR A 29 -22.03 7.85 -28.04
C THR A 29 -20.60 7.52 -28.46
N SER A 30 -19.86 6.68 -27.72
CA SER A 30 -18.54 6.22 -28.14
C SER A 30 -18.60 5.34 -29.40
N ASN A 31 -19.69 4.59 -29.61
CA ASN A 31 -19.88 3.81 -30.85
C ASN A 31 -20.17 4.66 -32.09
N ASN A 32 -20.58 5.93 -31.94
CA ASN A 32 -20.82 6.84 -33.06
C ASN A 32 -19.64 7.80 -33.35
N ARG A 33 -18.53 7.72 -32.58
CA ARG A 33 -17.35 8.57 -32.73
C ARG A 33 -16.20 7.97 -33.53
N SER A 34 -16.41 6.86 -34.24
CA SER A 34 -15.35 6.20 -35.01
C SER A 34 -15.00 6.86 -36.35
N ASN A 35 -15.43 8.10 -36.62
CA ASN A 35 -15.25 8.73 -37.95
C ASN A 35 -14.68 10.15 -37.96
N TYR A 36 -14.14 10.67 -36.86
CA TYR A 36 -13.31 11.89 -36.86
C TYR A 36 -12.07 11.68 -36.01
N GLY A 37 -10.93 12.21 -36.48
CA GLY A 37 -9.57 11.92 -36.02
C GLY A 37 -9.33 12.03 -34.51
N ASP A 38 -8.26 11.36 -34.11
CA ASP A 38 -7.73 11.15 -32.76
C ASP A 38 -7.90 12.36 -31.82
N GLY A 39 -9.07 12.46 -31.19
CA GLY A 39 -9.47 13.53 -30.28
C GLY A 39 -9.11 13.22 -28.82
N ARG A 40 -7.91 12.71 -28.57
CA ARG A 40 -7.34 12.64 -27.23
C ARG A 40 -6.63 13.96 -26.97
N GLY A 41 -7.25 14.88 -26.23
CA GLY A 41 -6.62 16.12 -25.79
C GLY A 41 -5.24 15.87 -25.15
N THR A 42 -4.35 16.86 -25.24
CA THR A 42 -2.95 16.76 -24.78
C THR A 42 -2.89 16.37 -23.30
N PHE A 43 -1.75 15.85 -22.83
CA PHE A 43 -1.63 15.51 -21.41
C PHE A 43 -1.79 16.77 -20.53
N GLY A 44 -1.30 17.91 -21.02
CA GLY A 44 -1.59 19.23 -20.47
C GLY A 44 -3.08 19.55 -20.37
N ASP A 45 -3.88 19.26 -21.41
CA ASP A 45 -5.34 19.47 -21.39
C ASP A 45 -6.04 18.59 -20.35
N ARG A 46 -5.55 17.37 -20.13
CA ARG A 46 -6.14 16.48 -19.11
C ARG A 46 -5.77 16.93 -17.69
N LEU A 47 -4.55 17.41 -17.49
CA LEU A 47 -4.10 17.97 -16.21
C LEU A 47 -4.79 19.31 -15.89
N SER A 48 -5.06 20.12 -16.90
CA SER A 48 -5.81 21.38 -16.75
C SER A 48 -7.29 21.13 -16.46
N MET A 49 -7.89 20.10 -17.08
CA MET A 49 -9.23 19.62 -16.72
C MET A 49 -9.33 19.05 -15.30
N MET A 50 -8.21 18.60 -14.71
CA MET A 50 -8.12 18.16 -13.32
C MET A 50 -7.75 19.28 -12.34
N GLU A 51 -7.73 20.55 -12.77
CA GLU A 51 -7.34 21.73 -11.99
C GLU A 51 -5.97 21.61 -11.29
N VAL A 52 -5.06 20.78 -11.82
CA VAL A 52 -3.69 20.64 -11.30
C VAL A 52 -2.85 21.89 -11.64
N LEU A 53 -3.31 22.68 -12.62
CA LEU A 53 -2.71 23.94 -13.07
C LEU A 53 -3.79 25.05 -13.07
N PRO A 54 -3.46 26.30 -12.70
CA PRO A 54 -4.43 27.39 -12.69
C PRO A 54 -4.89 27.78 -14.12
N PRO A 55 -6.11 28.29 -14.30
CA PRO A 55 -6.69 28.56 -15.62
C PRO A 55 -5.96 29.69 -16.36
N ALA A 56 -5.79 29.52 -17.68
CA ALA A 56 -5.21 30.53 -18.56
C ALA A 56 -6.24 31.64 -18.86
N THR A 57 -6.03 32.84 -18.33
CA THR A 57 -6.82 34.02 -18.69
C THR A 57 -6.42 34.55 -20.06
N GLN A 58 -7.32 34.44 -21.05
CA GLN A 58 -7.27 35.23 -22.26
C GLN A 58 -7.67 36.68 -21.93
N GLY A 59 -6.72 37.61 -21.99
CA GLY A 59 -7.00 39.03 -21.85
C GLY A 59 -5.82 39.78 -21.25
N GLY A 60 -5.16 40.60 -22.07
CA GLY A 60 -3.94 41.31 -21.70
C GLY A 60 -4.14 42.29 -20.55
N HIS A 61 -3.59 41.98 -19.38
CA HIS A 61 -3.00 42.94 -18.47
C HIS A 61 -1.92 42.23 -17.64
N GLN A 62 -0.66 42.63 -17.84
CA GLN A 62 0.49 42.13 -17.10
C GLN A 62 0.42 42.57 -15.63
N LEU A 63 -0.03 41.66 -14.76
CA LEU A 63 0.27 41.73 -13.34
C LEU A 63 1.47 40.80 -13.08
N ARG A 64 2.58 41.41 -12.63
CA ARG A 64 3.76 40.71 -12.10
C ARG A 64 3.36 39.92 -10.84
N GLY A 65 2.91 38.69 -11.02
CA GLY A 65 2.68 37.70 -9.96
C GLY A 65 3.28 36.37 -10.41
N GLY A 66 4.39 35.96 -9.79
CA GLY A 66 5.05 34.69 -10.08
C GLY A 66 4.26 33.53 -9.49
N GLY A 67 3.64 32.72 -10.36
CA GLY A 67 2.96 31.49 -9.98
C GLY A 67 2.25 30.88 -11.18
N LEU A 68 2.82 29.80 -11.73
CA LEU A 68 2.16 28.81 -12.60
C LEU A 68 1.43 29.33 -13.85
N GLN A 69 1.98 30.33 -14.55
CA GLN A 69 1.54 30.64 -15.91
C GLN A 69 2.61 30.20 -16.91
N GLY A 70 2.31 29.13 -17.67
CA GLY A 70 3.13 28.67 -18.78
C GLY A 70 2.76 27.25 -19.19
N ASP A 71 2.66 27.03 -20.51
CA ASP A 71 2.57 25.72 -21.17
C ASP A 71 3.38 24.65 -20.44
N PHE A 72 2.91 23.40 -20.47
CA PHE A 72 3.71 22.23 -20.09
C PHE A 72 4.84 22.05 -21.12
N ALA A 73 5.80 22.97 -21.11
CA ALA A 73 6.97 23.05 -21.96
C ALA A 73 7.87 21.80 -21.89
N ASP A 74 7.70 21.01 -20.83
CA ASP A 74 8.38 19.72 -20.67
C ASP A 74 7.74 18.65 -21.60
N GLU A 75 6.45 18.76 -21.95
CA GLU A 75 5.75 17.82 -22.84
C GLU A 75 6.39 17.78 -24.23
N THR A 76 6.62 18.94 -24.86
CA THR A 76 7.28 19.02 -26.18
C THR A 76 8.70 18.44 -26.14
N SER A 77 9.40 18.66 -25.02
CA SER A 77 10.76 18.14 -24.84
C SER A 77 10.76 16.63 -24.68
N VAL A 78 9.81 16.06 -23.92
CA VAL A 78 9.68 14.60 -23.75
C VAL A 78 9.23 13.92 -25.04
N ASP A 79 8.33 14.55 -25.81
CA ASP A 79 7.86 14.03 -27.09
C ASP A 79 8.99 13.91 -28.10
N PHE A 80 9.81 14.96 -28.20
CA PHE A 80 11.04 14.92 -28.99
C PHE A 80 12.00 13.80 -28.54
N CYS A 81 12.20 13.64 -27.22
CA CYS A 81 13.02 12.54 -26.69
C CYS A 81 12.47 11.18 -27.11
N CYS A 82 11.15 10.98 -27.02
CA CYS A 82 10.49 9.73 -27.38
C CYS A 82 10.70 9.39 -28.86
N GLU A 83 10.54 10.37 -29.76
CA GLU A 83 10.75 10.17 -31.19
C GLU A 83 12.20 9.80 -31.52
N VAL A 84 13.18 10.52 -30.97
CA VAL A 84 14.60 10.26 -31.22
C VAL A 84 15.00 8.89 -30.70
N LEU A 85 14.58 8.54 -29.48
CA LEU A 85 14.93 7.27 -28.84
C LEU A 85 14.21 6.08 -29.51
N TYR A 86 12.95 6.26 -29.92
CA TYR A 86 12.22 5.28 -30.72
C TYR A 86 12.93 5.01 -32.05
N ASN A 87 13.34 6.06 -32.77
CA ASN A 87 14.07 5.92 -34.02
C ASN A 87 15.44 5.25 -33.83
N LYS A 88 16.21 5.65 -32.81
CA LYS A 88 17.58 5.17 -32.61
C LYS A 88 17.67 3.72 -32.10
N PHE A 89 16.79 3.33 -31.18
CA PHE A 89 16.86 2.01 -30.53
C PHE A 89 15.73 1.06 -30.93
N GLY A 90 14.70 1.54 -31.63
CA GLY A 90 13.56 0.72 -32.03
C GLY A 90 12.84 0.14 -30.81
N PHE A 91 12.53 0.97 -29.81
CA PHE A 91 11.69 0.57 -28.67
C PHE A 91 10.27 0.24 -29.13
N GLN A 92 9.52 -0.55 -28.37
CA GLN A 92 8.12 -0.88 -28.63
C GLN A 92 7.25 0.35 -28.44
N SER A 93 6.37 0.63 -29.40
CA SER A 93 5.44 1.79 -29.37
C SER A 93 4.68 1.92 -28.04
N GLY A 94 4.02 0.84 -27.59
CA GLY A 94 3.29 0.85 -26.32
C GLY A 94 4.17 1.00 -25.07
N SER A 95 5.46 0.66 -25.13
CA SER A 95 6.41 0.91 -24.03
C SER A 95 6.76 2.40 -23.96
N VAL A 96 6.97 3.02 -25.13
CA VAL A 96 7.25 4.46 -25.25
C VAL A 96 6.08 5.28 -24.74
N ASP A 97 4.86 4.98 -25.16
CA ASP A 97 3.65 5.71 -24.73
C ASP A 97 3.45 5.64 -23.21
N ASN A 98 3.62 4.44 -22.62
CA ASN A 98 3.50 4.25 -21.18
C ASN A 98 4.58 5.00 -20.40
N GLN A 99 5.84 4.95 -20.86
CA GLN A 99 6.93 5.67 -20.17
C GLN A 99 6.83 7.18 -20.37
N ARG A 100 6.32 7.66 -21.51
CA ARG A 100 6.03 9.08 -21.75
C ARG A 100 5.07 9.62 -20.69
N GLU A 101 3.91 9.00 -20.51
CA GLU A 101 2.94 9.42 -19.48
C GLU A 101 3.55 9.36 -18.07
N HIS A 102 4.32 8.31 -17.78
CA HIS A 102 4.98 8.13 -16.50
C HIS A 102 6.01 9.24 -16.22
N VAL A 103 6.85 9.62 -17.20
CA VAL A 103 7.83 10.71 -17.06
C VAL A 103 7.13 12.04 -16.83
N LEU A 104 6.07 12.33 -17.59
CA LEU A 104 5.32 13.57 -17.45
C LEU A 104 4.68 13.69 -16.06
N LEU A 105 4.13 12.59 -15.52
CA LEU A 105 3.63 12.53 -14.15
C LEU A 105 4.74 12.75 -13.11
N LEU A 106 5.92 12.15 -13.30
CA LEU A 106 7.05 12.33 -12.38
C LEU A 106 7.57 13.77 -12.38
N LEU A 107 7.64 14.40 -13.56
CA LEU A 107 8.03 15.79 -13.73
C LEU A 107 6.98 16.74 -13.14
N ALA A 108 5.68 16.49 -13.38
CA ALA A 108 4.59 17.24 -12.77
C ALA A 108 4.66 17.19 -11.24
N ASN A 109 4.85 16.00 -10.68
CA ASN A 109 5.01 15.79 -9.24
C ASN A 109 6.27 16.47 -8.68
N ALA A 110 7.39 16.46 -9.41
CA ALA A 110 8.60 17.14 -9.00
C ALA A 110 8.45 18.67 -9.04
N LYS A 111 7.77 19.18 -10.07
CA LYS A 111 7.45 20.61 -10.23
C LYS A 111 6.50 21.11 -9.14
N ALA A 112 5.48 20.32 -8.78
CA ALA A 112 4.56 20.63 -7.68
C ALA A 112 5.26 20.71 -6.29
N ARG A 113 6.42 20.07 -6.14
CA ARG A 113 7.23 20.12 -4.90
C ARG A 113 8.33 21.19 -4.92
N ALA A 114 8.55 21.87 -6.04
CA ALA A 114 9.59 22.90 -6.17
C ALA A 114 9.18 24.18 -5.45
N LYS A 115 10.13 24.85 -4.80
CA LYS A 115 9.88 26.11 -4.10
C LYS A 115 9.97 27.30 -5.06
N PRO A 116 9.28 28.43 -4.78
CA PRO A 116 9.38 29.65 -5.61
C PRO A 116 10.80 30.23 -5.71
N GLN A 117 11.70 29.87 -4.80
CA GLN A 117 13.09 30.32 -4.76
C GLN A 117 14.03 29.42 -5.60
N ASP A 118 13.54 28.29 -6.09
CA ASP A 118 14.35 27.34 -6.86
C ASP A 118 14.57 27.83 -8.29
N PRO A 119 15.75 27.57 -8.89
CA PRO A 119 16.04 27.97 -10.27
C PRO A 119 15.14 27.23 -11.28
N PRO A 120 14.88 27.82 -12.46
CA PRO A 120 14.11 27.18 -13.53
C PRO A 120 14.78 25.85 -13.93
N GLY A 121 14.01 24.75 -13.95
CA GLY A 121 14.52 23.40 -14.25
C GLY A 121 15.05 22.61 -13.05
N HIS A 122 14.95 23.15 -11.82
CA HIS A 122 15.35 22.44 -10.59
C HIS A 122 14.63 21.09 -10.40
N HIS A 123 13.36 21.01 -10.85
CA HIS A 123 12.57 19.78 -10.80
C HIS A 123 13.16 18.65 -11.66
N VAL A 124 13.69 18.98 -12.84
CA VAL A 124 14.35 18.04 -13.76
C VAL A 124 15.67 17.54 -13.16
N VAL A 125 16.49 18.47 -12.62
CA VAL A 125 17.77 18.12 -11.98
C VAL A 125 17.55 17.19 -10.77
N THR A 126 16.53 17.48 -9.96
CA THR A 126 16.20 16.67 -8.79
C THR A 126 15.77 15.25 -9.19
N LEU A 127 14.93 15.13 -10.22
CA LEU A 127 14.50 13.83 -10.75
C LEU A 127 15.67 13.05 -11.35
N HIS A 128 16.48 13.71 -12.19
CA HIS A 128 17.68 13.13 -12.80
C HIS A 128 18.65 12.61 -11.74
N LYS A 129 18.99 13.42 -10.74
CA LYS A 129 19.90 13.03 -9.65
C LYS A 129 19.39 11.80 -8.89
N LYS A 130 18.08 11.69 -8.69
CA LYS A 130 17.46 10.54 -8.02
C LYS A 130 17.56 9.26 -8.85
N LEU A 131 17.29 9.34 -10.16
CA LEU A 131 17.36 8.19 -11.07
C LEU A 131 18.80 7.74 -11.33
N MET A 132 19.73 8.68 -11.50
CA MET A 132 21.12 8.41 -11.87
C MET A 132 22.07 8.21 -10.67
N SER A 133 21.55 8.19 -9.44
CA SER A 133 22.39 7.98 -8.25
C SER A 133 23.14 6.65 -8.31
N ASN A 134 22.44 5.56 -8.64
CA ASN A 134 23.04 4.22 -8.73
C ASN A 134 24.06 4.14 -9.87
N TYR A 135 23.77 4.75 -11.01
CA TYR A 135 24.68 4.82 -12.15
C TYR A 135 25.98 5.56 -11.80
N SER A 136 25.86 6.70 -11.10
CA SER A 136 27.01 7.49 -10.65
C SER A 136 27.89 6.70 -9.67
N GLU A 137 27.28 5.99 -8.72
CA GLU A 137 27.99 5.11 -7.78
C GLU A 137 28.68 3.94 -8.50
N TRP A 138 28.02 3.32 -9.49
CA TRP A 138 28.60 2.24 -10.28
C TRP A 138 29.79 2.69 -11.12
N CYS A 139 29.72 3.85 -11.78
CA CYS A 139 30.85 4.45 -12.49
C CYS A 139 32.02 4.74 -11.54
N GLN A 140 31.74 5.27 -10.34
CA GLN A 140 32.76 5.49 -9.32
C GLN A 140 33.40 4.18 -8.84
N PHE A 141 32.59 3.13 -8.63
CA PHE A 141 33.06 1.80 -8.24
C PHE A 141 33.98 1.19 -9.30
N LEU A 142 33.59 1.28 -10.58
CA LEU A 142 34.43 0.85 -11.69
C LEU A 142 35.63 1.77 -11.91
N GLY A 143 35.64 3.01 -11.42
CA GLY A 143 36.65 4.01 -11.77
C GLY A 143 36.62 4.38 -13.25
N ALA A 144 35.41 4.48 -13.83
CA ALA A 144 35.14 4.91 -15.19
C ALA A 144 34.44 6.30 -15.18
N PRO A 145 34.66 7.14 -16.21
CA PRO A 145 33.97 8.43 -16.30
C PRO A 145 32.47 8.23 -16.53
N SER A 146 31.63 9.04 -15.89
CA SER A 146 30.19 9.09 -16.16
C SER A 146 29.93 9.70 -17.54
N VAL A 147 28.97 9.15 -18.27
CA VAL A 147 28.52 9.67 -19.57
C VAL A 147 27.19 10.39 -19.35
N SER A 148 27.02 11.53 -20.03
CA SER A 148 25.78 12.31 -20.09
C SER A 148 25.49 12.66 -21.55
N TYR A 149 24.23 12.94 -21.89
CA TYR A 149 23.89 13.37 -23.24
C TYR A 149 24.65 14.65 -23.64
N SER A 150 25.40 14.61 -24.73
CA SER A 150 26.25 15.73 -25.20
C SER A 150 25.64 16.53 -26.36
N GLY A 151 24.41 16.22 -26.77
CA GLY A 151 23.70 16.99 -27.78
C GLY A 151 23.36 18.41 -27.30
N GLN A 152 23.60 19.41 -28.15
CA GLN A 152 23.14 20.78 -27.92
C GLN A 152 21.60 20.80 -27.93
N PRO A 153 20.93 21.63 -27.11
CA PRO A 153 19.49 21.83 -27.21
C PRO A 153 19.16 22.45 -28.58
N GLN A 154 18.76 21.61 -29.54
CA GLN A 154 18.29 22.02 -30.86
C GLN A 154 16.85 21.54 -31.06
N GLY A 155 15.99 22.42 -31.58
CA GLY A 155 14.56 22.15 -31.76
C GLY A 155 13.76 22.25 -30.46
N ASP A 156 12.89 21.27 -30.21
CA ASP A 156 11.95 21.26 -29.07
C ASP A 156 12.57 20.75 -27.74
N LEU A 157 13.84 20.32 -27.76
CA LEU A 157 14.58 19.85 -26.58
C LEU A 157 15.08 21.03 -25.73
N ARG A 158 14.40 21.30 -24.61
CA ARG A 158 14.73 22.44 -23.73
C ARG A 158 15.82 22.15 -22.68
N ASN A 159 15.92 20.90 -22.22
CA ASN A 159 16.91 20.49 -21.23
C ASN A 159 17.50 19.12 -21.62
N PRO A 160 18.83 18.99 -21.79
CA PRO A 160 19.47 17.73 -22.18
C PRO A 160 19.20 16.59 -21.19
N LEU A 161 18.93 16.91 -19.91
CA LEU A 161 18.60 15.91 -18.89
C LEU A 161 17.29 15.15 -19.17
N HIS A 162 16.39 15.69 -20.00
CA HIS A 162 15.20 14.96 -20.43
C HIS A 162 15.57 13.72 -21.26
N MET A 163 16.63 13.79 -22.09
CA MET A 163 17.12 12.63 -22.84
C MET A 163 17.68 11.57 -21.89
N ASP A 164 18.46 11.97 -20.88
CA ASP A 164 19.03 11.05 -19.90
C ASP A 164 17.93 10.33 -19.09
N ILE A 165 16.91 11.07 -18.63
CA ILE A 165 15.75 10.53 -17.90
C ILE A 165 14.94 9.58 -18.79
N MET A 166 14.62 10.01 -20.01
CA MET A 166 13.78 9.24 -20.93
C MET A 166 14.47 7.95 -21.36
N LEU A 167 15.76 8.02 -21.71
CA LEU A 167 16.55 6.84 -22.07
C LEU A 167 16.55 5.83 -20.92
N PHE A 168 16.86 6.25 -19.69
CA PHE A 168 16.88 5.34 -18.55
C PHE A 168 15.52 4.66 -18.32
N LEU A 169 14.42 5.42 -18.41
CA LEU A 169 13.08 4.87 -18.21
C LEU A 169 12.61 3.96 -19.35
N LEU A 170 13.02 4.19 -20.59
CA LEU A 170 12.78 3.26 -21.71
C LEU A 170 13.57 1.96 -21.57
N LEU A 171 14.86 2.05 -21.21
CA LEU A 171 15.69 0.88 -20.94
C LEU A 171 15.10 0.08 -19.77
N TRP A 172 14.69 0.76 -18.70
CA TRP A 172 14.00 0.12 -17.58
C TRP A 172 12.66 -0.49 -18.02
N GLY A 173 11.88 0.23 -18.83
CA GLY A 173 10.60 -0.21 -19.39
C GLY A 173 10.70 -1.56 -20.11
N GLU A 174 11.73 -1.75 -20.92
CA GLU A 174 11.91 -2.98 -21.72
C GLU A 174 12.84 -4.04 -21.09
N ALA A 175 13.51 -3.75 -19.98
CA ALA A 175 14.43 -4.69 -19.34
C ALA A 175 13.76 -5.97 -18.78
N GLY A 176 12.45 -5.95 -18.49
CA GLY A 176 11.74 -7.10 -17.93
C GLY A 176 12.41 -7.65 -16.66
N ASN A 177 12.76 -8.94 -16.65
CA ASN A 177 13.46 -9.56 -15.51
C ASN A 177 14.90 -9.06 -15.30
N LEU A 178 15.51 -8.42 -16.31
CA LEU A 178 16.87 -7.86 -16.17
C LEU A 178 16.90 -6.67 -15.19
N ARG A 179 15.74 -6.11 -14.81
CA ARG A 179 15.62 -5.07 -13.77
C ARG A 179 16.15 -5.51 -12.41
N HIS A 180 16.24 -6.82 -12.16
CA HIS A 180 16.81 -7.38 -10.94
C HIS A 180 18.35 -7.38 -10.94
N MET A 181 18.99 -6.95 -12.04
CA MET A 181 20.44 -6.83 -12.17
C MET A 181 20.81 -5.34 -12.36
N PRO A 182 20.96 -4.57 -11.26
CA PRO A 182 21.12 -3.11 -11.35
C PRO A 182 22.40 -2.68 -12.09
N GLU A 183 23.50 -3.43 -11.97
CA GLU A 183 24.77 -3.17 -12.64
C GLU A 183 24.70 -3.50 -14.13
N CYS A 184 23.95 -4.55 -14.49
CA CYS A 184 23.58 -4.82 -15.88
C CYS A 184 22.81 -3.62 -16.48
N LEU A 185 21.84 -3.07 -15.74
CA LEU A 185 21.08 -1.90 -16.20
C LEU A 185 21.97 -0.64 -16.32
N CYS A 186 22.90 -0.44 -15.39
CA CYS A 186 23.88 0.65 -15.46
C CYS A 186 24.79 0.53 -16.69
N TYR A 187 25.23 -0.69 -17.02
CA TYR A 187 25.98 -0.98 -18.24
C TYR A 187 25.15 -0.71 -19.51
N LEU A 188 23.91 -1.19 -19.56
CA LEU A 188 23.00 -0.96 -20.68
C LEU A 188 22.78 0.54 -20.90
N TYR A 189 22.56 1.30 -19.84
CA TYR A 189 22.44 2.76 -19.90
C TYR A 189 23.74 3.41 -20.41
N HIS A 190 24.90 3.03 -19.86
CA HIS A 190 26.19 3.58 -20.26
C HIS A 190 26.49 3.37 -21.75
N GLN A 191 26.27 2.15 -22.25
CA GLN A 191 26.53 1.84 -23.66
C GLN A 191 25.48 2.46 -24.58
N SER A 192 24.19 2.42 -24.23
CA SER A 192 23.15 3.08 -25.01
C SER A 192 23.38 4.58 -25.09
N LEU A 193 23.76 5.24 -24.01
CA LEU A 193 24.03 6.67 -24.02
C LEU A 193 25.30 7.01 -24.83
N THR A 194 26.33 6.17 -24.74
CA THR A 194 27.53 6.32 -25.58
C THR A 194 27.19 6.18 -27.06
N MET A 195 26.32 5.23 -27.43
CA MET A 195 25.82 5.04 -28.80
C MET A 195 24.93 6.21 -29.25
N LEU A 196 24.13 6.78 -28.37
CA LEU A 196 23.30 7.95 -28.65
C LEU A 196 24.17 9.20 -28.87
N ASN A 197 25.25 9.37 -28.10
CA ASN A 197 26.20 10.48 -28.27
C ASN A 197 26.99 10.42 -29.58
N GLN A 198 26.99 9.28 -30.29
CA GLN A 198 27.55 9.17 -31.64
C GLN A 198 26.55 9.60 -32.72
N ASP A 199 25.25 9.62 -32.43
CA ASP A 199 24.16 9.96 -33.35
C ASP A 199 23.02 10.64 -32.59
N PHE A 200 23.20 11.93 -32.33
CA PHE A 200 22.34 12.74 -31.46
C PHE A 200 20.87 12.82 -31.90
N LEU A 201 20.62 12.69 -33.20
CA LEU A 201 19.30 12.85 -33.82
C LEU A 201 18.64 11.51 -34.18
N GLY A 202 19.31 10.39 -33.94
CA GLY A 202 18.79 9.07 -34.30
C GLY A 202 18.58 8.91 -35.82
N GLN A 203 19.52 9.42 -36.63
CA GLN A 203 19.44 9.32 -38.09
C GLN A 203 19.46 7.87 -38.56
N GLN A 204 20.18 7.01 -37.83
CA GLN A 204 20.14 5.58 -38.06
C GLN A 204 18.89 4.97 -37.43
N LYS A 205 17.85 4.79 -38.25
CA LYS A 205 16.57 4.21 -37.81
C LYS A 205 16.66 2.70 -37.64
N MET A 206 16.32 2.23 -36.45
CA MET A 206 16.22 0.81 -36.12
C MET A 206 14.75 0.37 -36.14
N PRO A 207 14.46 -0.87 -36.57
CA PRO A 207 13.08 -1.36 -36.60
C PRO A 207 12.50 -1.54 -35.19
N GLU A 208 11.19 -1.42 -35.05
CA GLU A 208 10.49 -1.63 -33.78
C GLU A 208 10.84 -3.00 -33.15
N GLY A 209 11.07 -3.00 -31.84
CA GLY A 209 11.56 -4.15 -31.07
C GLY A 209 13.01 -4.55 -31.35
N TRP A 210 13.85 -3.67 -31.91
CA TRP A 210 15.28 -3.97 -32.11
C TRP A 210 16.00 -4.14 -30.78
N TYR A 211 15.83 -3.18 -29.86
CA TYR A 211 16.44 -3.23 -28.53
C TYR A 211 16.09 -4.52 -27.78
N LEU A 212 14.81 -4.87 -27.75
CA LEU A 212 14.33 -6.11 -27.15
C LEU A 212 14.98 -7.36 -27.79
N ARG A 213 15.07 -7.42 -29.13
CA ARG A 213 15.56 -8.61 -29.86
C ARG A 213 17.07 -8.79 -29.79
N GLN A 214 17.84 -7.70 -29.86
CA GLN A 214 19.30 -7.73 -30.00
C GLN A 214 20.05 -7.50 -28.69
N VAL A 215 19.44 -6.82 -27.72
CA VAL A 215 20.09 -6.50 -26.45
C VAL A 215 19.49 -7.30 -25.30
N VAL A 216 18.18 -7.16 -25.06
CA VAL A 216 17.52 -7.77 -23.90
C VAL A 216 17.43 -9.30 -24.05
N ARG A 217 16.97 -9.80 -25.20
CA ARG A 217 16.71 -11.23 -25.42
C ARG A 217 17.95 -12.11 -25.30
N PRO A 218 19.15 -11.74 -25.80
CA PRO A 218 20.36 -12.53 -25.59
C PRO A 218 20.76 -12.64 -24.12
N ILE A 219 20.72 -11.54 -23.35
CA ILE A 219 21.02 -11.56 -21.91
C ILE A 219 19.97 -12.41 -21.16
N TRP A 220 18.69 -12.24 -21.53
CA TRP A 220 17.60 -13.03 -20.94
C TRP A 220 17.71 -14.52 -21.24
N LYS A 221 18.14 -14.92 -22.44
CA LYS A 221 18.37 -16.34 -22.77
C LYS A 221 19.41 -16.98 -21.85
N GLU A 222 20.44 -16.22 -21.48
CA GLU A 222 21.42 -16.69 -20.50
C GLU A 222 20.84 -16.80 -19.10
N ALA A 223 20.06 -15.81 -18.65
CA ALA A 223 19.35 -15.90 -17.38
C ALA A 223 18.31 -17.04 -17.35
N ALA A 224 17.62 -17.29 -18.46
CA ALA A 224 16.60 -18.33 -18.60
C ALA A 224 17.16 -19.75 -18.50
N ASN A 225 18.48 -19.93 -18.65
CA ASN A 225 19.14 -21.23 -18.45
C ASN A 225 18.89 -21.78 -17.03
N MET A 226 18.52 -20.94 -16.06
CA MET A 226 18.14 -21.39 -14.72
C MET A 226 16.87 -22.24 -14.65
N GLN A 227 16.02 -22.18 -15.68
CA GLN A 227 14.81 -22.99 -15.76
C GLN A 227 15.05 -24.38 -16.37
N ARG A 228 16.28 -24.68 -16.79
CA ARG A 228 16.62 -25.99 -17.36
C ARG A 228 16.45 -27.08 -16.31
N LYS A 229 15.82 -28.16 -16.74
CA LYS A 229 15.60 -29.37 -15.95
C LYS A 229 16.56 -30.46 -16.39
N ASN A 230 16.96 -31.31 -15.46
CA ASN A 230 17.73 -32.50 -15.76
C ASN A 230 16.86 -33.56 -16.47
N SER A 231 17.48 -34.67 -16.87
CA SER A 231 16.80 -35.80 -17.53
C SER A 231 15.65 -36.41 -16.72
N LEU A 232 15.60 -36.15 -15.41
CA LEU A 232 14.55 -36.61 -14.49
C LEU A 232 13.45 -35.56 -14.26
N GLY A 233 13.43 -34.45 -15.03
CA GLY A 233 12.44 -33.38 -14.89
C GLY A 233 12.59 -32.53 -13.62
N LYS A 234 13.65 -32.72 -12.85
CA LYS A 234 13.99 -31.89 -11.68
C LYS A 234 14.83 -30.70 -12.12
N ASN A 235 14.72 -29.58 -11.40
CA ASN A 235 15.58 -28.44 -11.64
C ASN A 235 17.05 -28.83 -11.41
N LEU A 236 17.94 -28.32 -12.24
CA LEU A 236 19.38 -28.50 -12.05
C LEU A 236 19.81 -27.92 -10.70
N GLU A 237 20.85 -28.51 -10.11
CA GLU A 237 21.41 -27.97 -8.86
C GLU A 237 21.90 -26.53 -9.08
N HIS A 238 21.75 -25.71 -8.05
CA HIS A 238 22.25 -24.33 -8.06
C HIS A 238 23.75 -24.23 -8.26
N THR A 239 24.52 -25.33 -8.25
CA THR A 239 25.94 -25.40 -8.62
C THR A 239 26.15 -25.45 -10.13
N GLN A 240 25.21 -26.03 -10.89
CA GLN A 240 25.30 -26.27 -12.34
C GLN A 240 24.62 -25.18 -13.18
N VAL A 241 23.98 -24.22 -12.54
CA VAL A 241 23.17 -23.16 -13.17
C VAL A 241 23.70 -21.78 -12.79
N ARG A 242 23.76 -20.85 -13.73
CA ARG A 242 24.06 -19.43 -13.44
C ARG A 242 22.78 -18.71 -13.00
N ASN A 243 22.84 -17.95 -11.90
CA ASN A 243 21.74 -17.12 -11.42
C ASN A 243 21.88 -15.65 -11.89
N TYR A 244 20.94 -14.80 -11.49
CA TYR A 244 21.01 -13.36 -11.78
C TYR A 244 22.26 -12.71 -11.18
N ASP A 245 22.70 -13.14 -9.99
CA ASP A 245 23.87 -12.58 -9.33
C ASP A 245 25.17 -12.89 -10.09
N ASP A 246 25.32 -14.13 -10.58
CA ASP A 246 26.43 -14.55 -11.44
C ASP A 246 26.53 -13.64 -12.67
N ILE A 247 25.40 -13.40 -13.35
CA ILE A 247 25.39 -12.56 -14.56
C ILE A 247 25.66 -11.10 -14.20
N ASN A 248 25.15 -10.64 -13.05
CA ASN A 248 25.31 -9.25 -12.60
C ASN A 248 26.76 -8.94 -12.18
N GLU A 249 27.47 -9.90 -11.58
CA GLU A 249 28.88 -9.77 -11.18
C GLU A 249 29.82 -9.54 -12.38
N TYR A 250 29.46 -10.00 -13.58
CA TYR A 250 30.21 -9.67 -14.80
C TYR A 250 30.37 -8.16 -14.98
N PHE A 251 29.36 -7.37 -14.61
CA PHE A 251 29.34 -5.91 -14.74
C PHE A 251 30.07 -5.18 -13.61
N TRP A 252 30.72 -5.90 -12.70
CA TRP A 252 31.61 -5.33 -11.68
C TRP A 252 33.05 -5.15 -12.18
N LYS A 253 33.37 -5.68 -13.38
CA LYS A 253 34.71 -5.64 -13.96
C LYS A 253 34.77 -4.59 -15.08
N LYS A 254 35.83 -3.77 -15.12
CA LYS A 254 36.09 -2.79 -16.20
C LYS A 254 36.05 -3.39 -17.62
N TYR A 255 36.29 -4.69 -17.75
CA TYR A 255 36.24 -5.40 -19.03
C TYR A 255 34.88 -5.31 -19.72
N CYS A 256 33.77 -5.23 -18.97
CA CYS A 256 32.42 -5.18 -19.56
C CYS A 256 32.25 -3.96 -20.49
N LEU A 257 32.89 -2.83 -20.18
CA LEU A 257 32.82 -1.59 -20.97
C LEU A 257 33.46 -1.71 -22.37
N LYS A 258 34.31 -2.71 -22.60
CA LYS A 258 34.94 -2.96 -23.92
C LYS A 258 34.04 -3.76 -24.86
N VAL A 259 32.94 -4.31 -24.35
CA VAL A 259 32.03 -5.16 -25.10
C VAL A 259 30.87 -4.30 -25.60
N ASP A 260 30.54 -4.43 -26.89
CA ASP A 260 29.41 -3.77 -27.52
C ASP A 260 28.06 -4.32 -27.01
N ILE A 261 27.06 -3.43 -26.97
CA ILE A 261 25.74 -3.72 -26.41
C ILE A 261 25.02 -4.90 -27.10
N THR A 262 25.30 -5.17 -28.37
CA THR A 262 24.70 -6.28 -29.15
C THR A 262 25.40 -7.61 -28.93
N HIS A 263 26.68 -7.60 -28.53
CA HIS A 263 27.50 -8.81 -28.38
C HIS A 263 27.59 -9.30 -26.93
N ILE A 264 27.07 -8.54 -25.97
CA ILE A 264 27.12 -8.87 -24.54
C ILE A 264 26.52 -10.25 -24.22
N GLY A 265 25.42 -10.64 -24.88
CA GLY A 265 24.81 -11.94 -24.67
C GLY A 265 25.74 -13.10 -25.02
N GLU A 266 26.46 -13.01 -26.15
CA GLU A 266 27.40 -14.06 -26.57
C GLU A 266 28.66 -14.11 -25.70
N GLU A 267 29.15 -12.96 -25.25
CA GLU A 267 30.29 -12.85 -24.35
C GLU A 267 29.97 -13.48 -22.98
N LEU A 268 28.76 -13.24 -22.47
CA LEU A 268 28.26 -13.92 -21.28
C LEU A 268 28.19 -15.45 -21.48
N THR A 269 27.79 -15.94 -22.66
CA THR A 269 27.80 -17.38 -22.96
C THR A 269 29.21 -17.97 -22.99
N LYS A 270 30.17 -17.29 -23.65
CA LYS A 270 31.48 -17.86 -24.01
C LYS A 270 32.55 -17.69 -22.92
N LYS A 271 32.58 -16.55 -22.22
CA LYS A 271 33.70 -16.18 -21.33
C LYS A 271 33.34 -16.10 -19.86
N HIS A 272 32.06 -16.00 -19.50
CA HIS A 272 31.68 -15.83 -18.11
C HIS A 272 31.55 -17.16 -17.37
N THR A 273 32.54 -17.46 -16.53
CA THR A 273 32.51 -18.57 -15.57
C THR A 273 31.53 -18.26 -14.45
N LYS A 274 30.99 -19.31 -13.85
CA LYS A 274 30.13 -19.17 -12.69
C LYS A 274 30.94 -18.66 -11.50
N THR A 275 30.41 -17.69 -10.77
CA THR A 275 31.13 -17.01 -9.69
C THR A 275 30.54 -17.32 -8.32
N TYR A 276 29.24 -17.59 -8.24
CA TYR A 276 28.52 -17.89 -7.00
C TYR A 276 28.23 -19.40 -6.83
N TYR A 277 28.98 -20.08 -5.95
CA TYR A 277 28.76 -21.49 -5.61
C TYR A 277 28.06 -21.64 -4.27
N GLU A 278 26.76 -21.91 -4.27
CA GLU A 278 26.03 -22.24 -3.03
C GLU A 278 26.09 -23.75 -2.77
N HIS A 279 26.99 -24.17 -1.88
CA HIS A 279 26.96 -25.53 -1.35
C HIS A 279 25.93 -25.60 -0.21
N ARG A 280 24.87 -26.39 -0.39
CA ARG A 280 23.87 -26.65 0.64
C ARG A 280 24.44 -27.60 1.69
N SER A 281 24.98 -27.06 2.78
CA SER A 281 25.46 -27.79 3.95
C SER A 281 24.96 -27.12 5.23
N ILE A 282 24.82 -27.90 6.31
CA ILE A 282 24.50 -27.38 7.65
C ILE A 282 25.58 -26.37 8.09
N PHE A 283 26.84 -26.58 7.70
CA PHE A 283 27.92 -25.64 8.00
C PHE A 283 27.77 -24.29 7.29
N THR A 284 27.16 -24.26 6.11
CA THR A 284 26.83 -23.02 5.39
C THR A 284 25.83 -22.17 6.19
N LEU A 285 24.85 -22.82 6.82
CA LEU A 285 23.91 -22.15 7.73
C LEU A 285 24.63 -21.58 8.96
N VAL A 286 25.53 -22.35 9.57
CA VAL A 286 26.31 -21.89 10.73
C VAL A 286 27.21 -20.70 10.36
N LEU A 287 27.87 -20.72 9.20
CA LEU A 287 28.71 -19.63 8.70
C LEU A 287 27.90 -18.36 8.41
N ASN A 288 26.80 -18.48 7.67
CA ASN A 288 25.98 -17.34 7.27
C ASN A 288 25.36 -16.63 8.48
N TYR A 289 24.96 -17.40 9.50
CA TYR A 289 24.38 -16.87 10.74
C TYR A 289 25.36 -16.86 11.92
N TYR A 290 26.66 -16.99 11.66
CA TYR A 290 27.67 -17.16 12.71
C TYR A 290 27.64 -16.02 13.74
N ARG A 291 27.40 -14.78 13.31
CA ARG A 291 27.32 -13.62 14.22
C ARG A 291 26.22 -13.77 15.26
N ILE A 292 25.07 -14.33 14.88
CA ILE A 292 23.94 -14.56 15.79
C ILE A 292 24.31 -15.66 16.78
N PHE A 293 24.85 -16.78 16.29
CA PHE A 293 25.29 -17.88 17.14
C PHE A 293 26.39 -17.46 18.12
N GLN A 294 27.42 -16.75 17.63
CA GLN A 294 28.51 -16.24 18.44
C GLN A 294 27.99 -15.27 19.51
N PHE A 295 27.10 -14.35 19.15
CA PHE A 295 26.50 -13.41 20.09
C PHE A 295 25.71 -14.14 21.19
N ASN A 296 24.81 -15.06 20.81
CA ASN A 296 24.02 -15.83 21.79
C ASN A 296 24.91 -16.70 22.69
N MET A 297 25.89 -17.41 22.13
CA MET A 297 26.79 -18.25 22.92
C MET A 297 27.65 -17.41 23.87
N MET A 298 28.22 -16.29 23.41
CA MET A 298 28.94 -15.37 24.28
C MET A 298 28.05 -14.77 25.37
N PHE A 299 26.82 -14.40 25.01
CA PHE A 299 25.87 -13.83 25.95
C PHE A 299 25.50 -14.85 27.04
N MET A 300 25.27 -16.10 26.66
CA MET A 300 25.06 -17.20 27.61
C MET A 300 26.29 -17.46 28.48
N MET A 301 27.50 -17.47 27.91
CA MET A 301 28.75 -17.63 28.68
C MET A 301 28.93 -16.51 29.72
N VAL A 302 28.58 -15.27 29.38
CA VAL A 302 28.60 -14.14 30.33
C VAL A 302 27.58 -14.34 31.45
N LEU A 303 26.37 -14.81 31.14
CA LEU A 303 25.36 -15.11 32.16
C LEU A 303 25.78 -16.28 33.05
N MET A 304 26.38 -17.34 32.49
CA MET A 304 26.92 -18.48 33.24
C MET A 304 28.05 -18.04 34.17
N ALA A 305 28.97 -17.22 33.69
CA ALA A 305 30.03 -16.63 34.51
C ALA A 305 29.45 -15.77 35.64
N LEU A 306 28.46 -14.92 35.34
CA LEU A 306 27.75 -14.13 36.36
C LEU A 306 27.04 -15.05 37.38
N GLY A 307 26.43 -16.14 36.92
CA GLY A 307 25.77 -17.13 37.77
C GLY A 307 26.75 -17.85 38.70
N PHE A 308 27.90 -18.25 38.18
CA PHE A 308 28.96 -18.88 38.96
C PHE A 308 29.56 -17.91 39.99
N ILE A 309 29.93 -16.69 39.59
CA ILE A 309 30.49 -15.67 40.50
C ILE A 309 29.47 -15.31 41.60
N SER A 310 28.18 -15.21 41.25
CA SER A 310 27.11 -14.99 42.21
C SER A 310 26.99 -16.16 43.20
N ALA A 311 27.06 -17.41 42.73
CA ALA A 311 26.93 -18.60 43.56
C ALA A 311 28.07 -18.78 44.58
N ILE A 312 29.30 -18.38 44.24
CA ILE A 312 30.46 -18.47 45.15
C ILE A 312 30.59 -17.26 46.09
N SER A 313 29.76 -16.23 45.92
CA SER A 313 29.78 -15.01 46.75
C SER A 313 29.06 -15.20 48.09
N PRO A 314 29.41 -14.44 49.14
CA PRO A 314 28.73 -14.47 50.43
C PRO A 314 27.22 -14.17 50.35
N SER A 315 26.81 -13.35 49.37
CA SER A 315 25.40 -13.05 49.07
C SER A 315 24.73 -14.07 48.15
N GLY A 316 25.45 -15.11 47.73
CA GLY A 316 24.98 -16.18 46.85
C GLY A 316 23.78 -16.91 47.45
N GLY A 317 22.59 -16.66 46.92
CA GLY A 317 21.34 -17.25 47.40
C GLY A 317 20.32 -16.25 47.95
N GLN A 318 20.67 -14.98 48.12
CA GLN A 318 19.68 -13.94 48.46
C GLN A 318 18.65 -13.74 47.32
N GLN A 319 17.51 -13.14 47.66
CA GLN A 319 16.46 -12.89 46.68
C GLN A 319 16.82 -11.70 45.77
N TRP A 320 16.44 -11.81 44.49
CA TRP A 320 16.54 -10.73 43.49
C TRP A 320 17.95 -10.17 43.32
N PHE A 321 18.13 -8.85 43.41
CA PHE A 321 19.39 -8.16 43.13
C PHE A 321 20.38 -8.18 44.30
N ALA A 322 19.94 -8.52 45.52
CA ALA A 322 20.81 -8.57 46.71
C ALA A 322 21.94 -9.61 46.56
N GLN A 323 21.77 -10.62 45.71
CA GLN A 323 22.81 -11.60 45.39
C GLN A 323 24.06 -10.99 44.72
N PHE A 324 23.95 -9.78 44.18
CA PHE A 324 25.04 -9.10 43.47
C PHE A 324 25.82 -8.11 44.36
N GLU A 325 25.40 -7.89 45.61
CA GLU A 325 26.01 -6.88 46.50
C GLU A 325 27.47 -7.21 46.87
N SER A 326 27.83 -8.49 46.98
CA SER A 326 29.19 -8.94 47.31
C SER A 326 29.92 -9.62 46.13
N LEU A 327 29.63 -9.20 44.89
CA LEU A 327 30.31 -9.70 43.69
C LEU A 327 31.85 -9.53 43.80
N GLY A 328 32.57 -10.65 43.80
CA GLY A 328 34.04 -10.68 43.82
C GLY A 328 34.65 -11.07 45.17
N GLU A 329 33.86 -11.13 46.23
CA GLU A 329 34.21 -11.83 47.47
C GLU A 329 33.83 -13.31 47.34
N VAL A 330 34.60 -14.20 47.98
CA VAL A 330 34.49 -15.65 47.77
C VAL A 330 34.36 -16.34 49.12
N VAL A 331 33.48 -17.35 49.20
CA VAL A 331 33.28 -18.20 50.37
C VAL A 331 34.10 -19.49 50.24
N GLN A 332 34.67 -19.97 51.35
CA GLN A 332 35.39 -21.25 51.41
C GLN A 332 34.45 -22.40 50.97
N PRO A 333 34.91 -23.36 50.13
CA PRO A 333 36.29 -23.69 49.75
C PRO A 333 36.87 -22.94 48.53
N TYR A 334 36.11 -22.06 47.89
CA TYR A 334 36.52 -21.38 46.66
C TYR A 334 37.51 -20.23 46.94
N GLN A 335 38.37 -19.93 45.97
CA GLN A 335 39.39 -18.88 46.06
C GLN A 335 39.19 -17.78 45.03
N LYS A 336 39.84 -16.61 45.22
CA LYS A 336 39.89 -15.54 44.21
C LYS A 336 40.49 -16.00 42.86
N GLN A 337 41.21 -17.12 42.86
CA GLN A 337 41.70 -17.79 41.66
C GLN A 337 40.54 -18.25 40.75
N ASP A 338 39.44 -18.75 41.30
CA ASP A 338 38.31 -19.30 40.54
C ASP A 338 37.53 -18.19 39.80
N VAL A 339 37.45 -17.01 40.41
CA VAL A 339 36.92 -15.79 39.75
C VAL A 339 37.80 -15.39 38.56
N LYS A 340 39.14 -15.39 38.74
CA LYS A 340 40.08 -15.10 37.65
C LYS A 340 39.97 -16.14 36.53
N LEU A 341 39.85 -17.42 36.87
CA LEU A 341 39.67 -18.51 35.91
C LEU A 341 38.39 -18.35 35.10
N THR A 342 37.29 -17.95 35.74
CA THR A 342 36.01 -17.66 35.09
C THR A 342 36.13 -16.53 34.08
N TYR A 343 36.82 -15.45 34.42
CA TYR A 343 37.10 -14.35 33.49
C TYR A 343 37.91 -14.82 32.28
N VAL A 344 38.96 -15.61 32.50
CA VAL A 344 39.76 -16.21 31.40
C VAL A 344 38.90 -17.12 30.53
N GLY A 345 37.96 -17.87 31.12
CA GLY A 345 37.01 -18.72 30.42
C GLY A 345 36.16 -17.97 29.39
N ILE A 346 35.72 -16.74 29.69
CA ILE A 346 34.95 -15.90 28.74
C ILE A 346 35.80 -15.56 27.51
N VAL A 347 37.05 -15.13 27.72
CA VAL A 347 37.94 -14.73 26.62
C VAL A 347 38.45 -15.95 25.84
N PHE A 348 38.65 -17.07 26.52
CA PHE A 348 38.91 -18.37 25.90
C PHE A 348 37.77 -18.79 24.98
N ALA A 349 36.51 -18.67 25.41
CA ALA A 349 35.35 -18.98 24.59
C ALA A 349 35.27 -18.09 23.34
N LEU A 350 35.55 -16.78 23.48
CA LEU A 350 35.58 -15.84 22.36
C LEU A 350 36.65 -16.20 21.32
N SER A 351 37.87 -16.46 21.78
CA SER A 351 39.00 -16.85 20.92
C SER A 351 38.82 -18.21 20.25
N SER A 352 38.28 -19.20 20.99
CA SER A 352 37.97 -20.53 20.49
C SER A 352 36.89 -20.49 19.41
N MET A 353 35.79 -19.75 19.63
CA MET A 353 34.75 -19.58 18.62
C MET A 353 35.30 -18.85 17.39
N GLY A 354 36.10 -17.79 17.58
CA GLY A 354 36.79 -17.10 16.50
C GLY A 354 37.69 -18.02 15.67
N PHE A 355 38.40 -18.93 16.32
CA PHE A 355 39.21 -19.95 15.64
C PHE A 355 38.34 -20.94 14.86
N CYS A 356 37.30 -21.51 15.49
CA CYS A 356 36.35 -22.39 14.82
C CYS A 356 35.72 -21.74 13.59
N LYS A 357 35.39 -20.46 13.65
CA LYS A 357 34.89 -19.68 12.51
C LYS A 357 35.89 -19.70 11.35
N THR A 358 37.15 -19.35 11.62
CA THR A 358 38.18 -19.28 10.58
C THR A 358 38.48 -20.65 9.97
N VAL A 359 38.37 -21.74 10.73
CA VAL A 359 38.49 -23.11 10.23
C VAL A 359 37.31 -23.45 9.32
N LEU A 360 36.09 -23.12 9.74
CA LEU A 360 34.88 -23.33 8.91
C LEU A 360 34.95 -22.53 7.61
N GLU A 361 35.41 -21.28 7.65
CA GLU A 361 35.64 -20.44 6.47
C GLU A 361 36.68 -21.05 5.52
N ALA A 362 37.76 -21.62 6.06
CA ALA A 362 38.79 -22.29 5.26
C ALA A 362 38.26 -23.58 4.60
N CYS A 363 37.50 -24.39 5.33
CA CYS A 363 36.89 -25.61 4.82
C CYS A 363 35.82 -25.32 3.76
N HIS A 364 34.95 -24.34 4.01
CA HIS A 364 33.87 -23.97 3.08
C HIS A 364 34.39 -23.21 1.86
N GLY A 365 35.33 -22.29 2.07
CA GLY A 365 35.92 -21.45 1.04
C GLY A 365 37.09 -22.08 0.30
N TRP A 366 37.33 -23.39 0.43
CA TRP A 366 38.50 -24.05 -0.18
C TRP A 366 38.60 -23.79 -1.69
N HIS A 367 37.47 -23.83 -2.41
CA HIS A 367 37.42 -23.51 -3.83
C HIS A 367 37.86 -22.06 -4.14
N LEU A 368 37.50 -21.09 -3.30
CA LEU A 368 37.92 -19.69 -3.44
C LEU A 368 39.42 -19.51 -3.18
N LEU A 369 40.02 -20.37 -2.36
CA LEU A 369 41.46 -20.38 -2.09
C LEU A 369 42.27 -21.02 -3.22
N THR A 370 41.68 -21.98 -3.94
CA THR A 370 42.33 -22.73 -5.03
C THR A 370 41.98 -22.23 -6.43
N ALA A 371 41.05 -21.28 -6.57
CA ALA A 371 40.64 -20.74 -7.87
C ALA A 371 41.81 -20.03 -8.57
N SER A 372 42.02 -20.33 -9.86
CA SER A 372 43.10 -19.75 -10.68
C SER A 372 42.84 -18.30 -11.10
N GLU A 373 41.60 -17.84 -10.99
CA GLU A 373 41.26 -16.44 -11.24
C GLU A 373 41.65 -15.62 -10.01
N SER A 374 42.58 -14.68 -10.18
CA SER A 374 42.79 -13.63 -9.19
C SER A 374 41.49 -12.85 -9.08
N SER A 375 40.76 -13.01 -7.97
CA SER A 375 39.74 -12.05 -7.59
C SER A 375 40.45 -10.73 -7.28
N GLU A 376 40.77 -9.98 -8.33
CA GLU A 376 41.25 -8.61 -8.24
C GLU A 376 40.07 -7.69 -7.94
N THR A 377 39.49 -7.85 -6.76
CA THR A 377 38.75 -6.74 -6.14
C THR A 377 39.78 -5.83 -5.45
N SER A 378 40.41 -5.01 -6.30
CA SER A 378 41.27 -3.84 -6.02
C SER A 378 41.01 -3.17 -4.66
N SER A 379 41.99 -2.73 -3.85
CA SER A 379 43.43 -2.52 -4.05
C SER A 379 44.20 -2.51 -2.70
N ARG A 380 45.50 -2.86 -2.70
CA ARG A 380 46.52 -2.72 -1.62
C ARG A 380 46.82 -3.94 -0.70
N SER A 381 47.19 -5.06 -1.35
CA SER A 381 48.06 -6.15 -0.86
C SER A 381 47.62 -6.99 0.34
N PHE A 382 46.67 -7.92 0.13
CA PHE A 382 46.69 -9.26 0.72
C PHE A 382 45.55 -10.12 0.10
N ASN A 383 45.85 -11.31 -0.46
CA ASN A 383 44.84 -12.24 -1.00
C ASN A 383 43.87 -12.68 0.11
N TYR A 384 42.55 -12.75 -0.13
CA TYR A 384 41.56 -13.20 0.88
C TYR A 384 42.07 -14.37 1.74
N GLY A 385 42.72 -15.33 1.08
CA GLY A 385 43.28 -16.52 1.72
C GLY A 385 44.26 -16.29 2.87
N GLY A 386 45.12 -15.28 2.86
CA GLY A 386 45.99 -15.07 4.05
C GLY A 386 45.53 -13.96 4.97
N ALA A 387 44.53 -13.17 4.62
CA ALA A 387 43.72 -12.49 5.64
C ALA A 387 43.02 -13.54 6.52
N LEU A 388 42.55 -14.63 5.91
CA LEU A 388 42.02 -15.79 6.62
C LEU A 388 43.10 -16.51 7.45
N VAL A 389 44.28 -16.80 6.90
CA VAL A 389 45.40 -17.41 7.67
C VAL A 389 45.80 -16.55 8.86
N LEU A 390 45.93 -15.23 8.69
CA LEU A 390 46.28 -14.32 9.78
C LEU A 390 45.25 -14.36 10.91
N ARG A 391 43.95 -14.38 10.57
CA ARG A 391 42.86 -14.50 11.56
C ARG A 391 42.86 -15.86 12.24
N MET A 392 43.16 -16.93 11.50
CA MET A 392 43.27 -18.28 12.05
C MET A 392 44.43 -18.38 13.05
N LEU A 393 45.60 -17.84 12.69
CA LEU A 393 46.76 -17.79 13.58
C LEU A 393 46.50 -16.91 14.80
N TRP A 394 45.89 -15.73 14.63
CA TRP A 394 45.57 -14.82 15.74
C TRP A 394 44.62 -15.48 16.74
N ASN A 395 43.47 -15.99 16.30
CA ASN A 395 42.50 -16.60 17.19
C ASN A 395 43.01 -17.91 17.78
N GLY A 396 43.71 -18.74 16.99
CA GLY A 396 44.28 -20.00 17.46
C GLY A 396 45.39 -19.83 18.49
N ALA A 397 46.30 -18.87 18.29
CA ALA A 397 47.37 -18.58 19.24
C ALA A 397 46.82 -18.12 20.59
N PHE A 398 45.87 -17.18 20.60
CA PHE A 398 45.25 -16.70 21.84
C PHE A 398 44.37 -17.78 22.50
N ALA A 399 43.64 -18.60 21.74
CA ALA A 399 42.92 -19.74 22.30
C ALA A 399 43.87 -20.73 22.99
N GLY A 400 45.04 -20.99 22.42
CA GLY A 400 46.09 -21.81 23.04
C GLY A 400 46.64 -21.19 24.33
N ILE A 401 46.94 -19.87 24.33
CA ILE A 401 47.41 -19.15 25.51
C ILE A 401 46.38 -19.20 26.65
N PHE A 402 45.12 -18.87 26.37
CA PHE A 402 44.06 -18.91 27.38
C PHE A 402 43.74 -20.34 27.83
N GLY A 403 43.82 -21.33 26.94
CA GLY A 403 43.70 -22.74 27.30
C GLY A 403 44.80 -23.19 28.25
N LEU A 404 46.05 -22.79 28.02
CA LEU A 404 47.16 -23.04 28.96
C LEU A 404 46.96 -22.32 30.30
N MET A 405 46.47 -21.07 30.29
CA MET A 405 46.11 -20.34 31.51
C MET A 405 45.02 -21.04 32.34
N ILE A 406 44.15 -21.83 31.71
CA ILE A 406 43.13 -22.63 32.40
C ILE A 406 43.70 -23.97 32.88
N TYR A 407 44.51 -24.65 32.05
CA TYR A 407 45.02 -25.99 32.31
C TYR A 407 46.08 -26.05 33.43
N THR A 408 47.03 -25.11 33.45
CA THR A 408 48.13 -25.15 34.43
C THR A 408 47.64 -25.02 35.89
N PRO A 409 46.73 -24.08 36.22
CA PRO A 409 46.21 -23.95 37.59
C PRO A 409 45.34 -25.14 38.03
N LEU A 410 44.65 -25.81 37.11
CA LEU A 410 43.86 -27.03 37.38
C LEU A 410 44.72 -28.22 37.85
N ILE A 411 46.00 -28.27 37.45
CA ILE A 411 46.91 -29.37 37.79
C ILE A 411 47.80 -29.04 38.98
N THR A 412 48.30 -27.81 39.06
CA THR A 412 49.33 -27.45 40.05
C THR A 412 48.73 -26.84 41.34
N SER A 413 47.43 -26.53 41.37
CA SER A 413 46.70 -25.96 42.53
C SER A 413 47.28 -24.64 43.11
N ASN A 414 48.27 -24.04 42.44
CA ASN A 414 48.94 -22.80 42.84
C ASN A 414 48.65 -21.68 41.84
N ASN A 415 48.58 -20.44 42.35
CA ASN A 415 48.52 -19.24 41.52
C ASN A 415 49.81 -19.11 40.69
N THR A 416 49.68 -19.20 39.37
CA THR A 416 50.80 -19.06 38.44
C THR A 416 50.94 -17.62 37.96
N GLN A 417 52.18 -17.17 37.71
CA GLN A 417 52.46 -15.85 37.13
C GLN A 417 51.75 -15.61 35.77
N LEU A 418 51.34 -16.69 35.09
CA LEU A 418 50.54 -16.62 33.85
C LEU A 418 49.12 -16.09 34.11
N LEU A 419 48.49 -16.49 35.21
CA LEU A 419 47.13 -16.07 35.56
C LEU A 419 47.08 -14.58 35.94
N ASP A 420 48.15 -14.05 36.54
CA ASP A 420 48.24 -12.62 36.87
C ASP A 420 48.39 -11.74 35.62
N LYS A 421 48.96 -12.28 34.53
CA LYS A 421 49.04 -11.59 33.22
C LYS A 421 47.79 -11.76 32.36
N ALA A 422 46.77 -12.49 32.83
CA ALA A 422 45.57 -12.80 32.06
C ALA A 422 44.78 -11.55 31.63
N ALA A 423 44.70 -10.53 32.49
CA ALA A 423 44.02 -9.27 32.16
C ALA A 423 44.71 -8.54 30.99
N THR A 424 46.05 -8.49 30.99
CA THR A 424 46.83 -7.89 29.90
C THR A 424 46.66 -8.67 28.60
N ALA A 425 46.69 -10.01 28.64
CA ALA A 425 46.46 -10.85 27.47
C ALA A 425 45.04 -10.69 26.90
N SER A 426 44.04 -10.55 27.78
CA SER A 426 42.64 -10.35 27.40
C SER A 426 42.44 -9.01 26.69
N ILE A 427 43.02 -7.93 27.22
CA ILE A 427 42.99 -6.62 26.58
C ILE A 427 43.70 -6.66 25.23
N ALA A 428 44.88 -7.30 25.14
CA ALA A 428 45.62 -7.42 23.89
C ALA A 428 44.83 -8.13 22.78
N TYR A 429 44.02 -9.13 23.15
CA TYR A 429 43.17 -9.86 22.20
C TYR A 429 41.91 -9.07 21.78
N VAL A 430 41.18 -8.48 22.75
CA VAL A 430 39.88 -7.84 22.52
C VAL A 430 40.01 -6.44 21.94
N LEU A 431 40.99 -5.66 22.38
CA LEU A 431 41.12 -4.24 22.06
C LEU A 431 41.20 -3.96 20.55
N PRO A 432 42.01 -4.69 19.74
CA PRO A 432 42.04 -4.49 18.30
C PRO A 432 40.65 -4.70 17.68
N GLY A 433 39.96 -5.80 17.98
CA GLY A 433 38.62 -6.07 17.45
C GLY A 433 37.60 -5.00 17.84
N ALA A 434 37.60 -4.59 19.11
CA ALA A 434 36.68 -3.58 19.64
C ALA A 434 36.90 -2.20 18.99
N LEU A 435 38.16 -1.77 18.84
CA LEU A 435 38.50 -0.50 18.18
C LEU A 435 38.00 -0.48 16.74
N ILE A 436 38.16 -1.57 16.01
CA ILE A 436 37.71 -1.59 14.62
C ILE A 436 36.17 -1.55 14.56
N ILE A 437 35.44 -2.26 15.44
CA ILE A 437 33.97 -2.18 15.50
C ILE A 437 33.49 -0.76 15.87
N ILE A 438 34.13 -0.10 16.84
CA ILE A 438 33.79 1.26 17.27
C ILE A 438 33.99 2.24 16.12
N VAL A 439 35.16 2.20 15.47
CA VAL A 439 35.44 3.08 14.33
C VAL A 439 34.47 2.79 13.17
N GLN A 440 34.02 1.55 13.00
CA GLN A 440 33.01 1.21 11.99
C GLN A 440 31.64 1.82 12.31
N ALA A 441 31.26 1.87 13.58
CA ALA A 441 29.98 2.42 14.02
C ALA A 441 29.88 3.93 13.81
N PHE A 442 30.98 4.66 14.03
CA PHE A 442 31.01 6.13 13.91
C PHE A 442 31.49 6.64 12.54
N SER A 443 32.43 5.94 11.90
CA SER A 443 33.00 6.34 10.62
C SER A 443 33.25 5.12 9.70
N PRO A 444 32.18 4.53 9.13
CA PRO A 444 32.29 3.35 8.29
C PRO A 444 33.20 3.56 7.07
N SER A 445 33.21 4.78 6.52
CA SER A 445 34.02 5.13 5.33
C SER A 445 35.53 5.04 5.55
N THR A 446 36.00 5.21 6.79
CA THR A 446 37.42 5.13 7.15
C THR A 446 37.90 3.68 7.16
N ILE A 447 37.05 2.75 7.59
CA ILE A 447 37.38 1.32 7.69
C ILE A 447 37.31 0.65 6.34
N THR A 448 36.24 0.91 5.57
CA THR A 448 36.02 0.32 4.24
C THR A 448 37.16 0.64 3.26
N LYS A 449 37.86 1.76 3.46
CA LYS A 449 39.05 2.15 2.66
C LYS A 449 40.38 1.59 3.19
N SER A 450 40.36 0.93 4.35
CA SER A 450 41.55 0.51 5.09
C SER A 450 41.68 -1.02 5.12
N PHE A 451 42.88 -1.51 5.45
CA PHE A 451 43.13 -2.94 5.66
C PHE A 451 42.21 -3.58 6.71
N ALA A 452 41.80 -2.81 7.71
CA ALA A 452 40.99 -3.28 8.83
C ALA A 452 39.58 -3.78 8.44
N ALA A 453 39.05 -3.38 7.26
CA ALA A 453 37.79 -3.92 6.74
C ALA A 453 37.82 -5.45 6.59
N LYS A 454 38.96 -6.00 6.14
CA LYS A 454 39.14 -7.45 5.96
C LYS A 454 39.19 -8.23 7.28
N PHE A 455 39.42 -7.54 8.40
CA PHE A 455 39.50 -8.17 9.73
C PHE A 455 38.12 -8.28 10.41
N ILE A 456 37.19 -7.37 10.11
CA ILE A 456 35.82 -7.38 10.68
C ILE A 456 34.79 -8.02 9.73
N ARG A 457 34.98 -7.89 8.41
CA ARG A 457 33.89 -8.08 7.46
C ARG A 457 34.34 -8.88 6.23
N GLU A 458 33.88 -10.12 6.15
CA GLU A 458 33.82 -10.87 4.89
C GLU A 458 32.75 -10.21 3.97
N GLY A 459 33.11 -9.91 2.72
CA GLY A 459 32.11 -9.69 1.66
C GLY A 459 31.76 -8.25 1.26
N GLU A 460 32.57 -7.23 1.58
CA GLU A 460 32.27 -5.85 1.14
C GLU A 460 32.29 -5.66 -0.40
N SER A 461 32.87 -6.59 -1.17
CA SER A 461 32.91 -6.51 -2.64
C SER A 461 31.55 -6.65 -3.32
N CYS A 462 30.54 -7.23 -2.66
CA CYS A 462 29.36 -7.76 -3.35
C CYS A 462 28.05 -6.96 -3.21
N TYR A 463 28.09 -5.71 -2.73
CA TYR A 463 26.84 -4.99 -2.42
C TYR A 463 26.83 -3.53 -2.91
N VAL A 464 25.94 -3.23 -3.88
CA VAL A 464 25.50 -1.88 -4.26
C VAL A 464 24.35 -1.47 -3.31
N GLY A 465 24.45 -0.28 -2.71
CA GLY A 465 23.54 0.16 -1.63
C GLY A 465 24.23 0.43 -0.27
N ARG A 466 25.56 0.54 -0.24
CA ARG A 466 26.39 0.72 0.98
C ARG A 466 26.01 1.95 1.83
N ASN A 467 25.39 2.95 1.22
CA ASN A 467 25.00 4.20 1.87
C ASN A 467 23.49 4.30 2.15
N MET A 468 22.73 3.21 2.04
CA MET A 468 21.29 3.19 2.39
C MET A 468 21.05 3.09 3.91
N ALA A 469 21.98 3.60 4.73
CA ALA A 469 21.76 3.64 6.17
C ALA A 469 20.54 4.53 6.46
N PRO A 470 19.54 4.04 7.20
CA PRO A 470 18.37 4.84 7.53
C PRO A 470 18.80 6.04 8.39
N PRO A 471 18.04 7.15 8.36
CA PRO A 471 18.31 8.30 9.23
C PRO A 471 18.49 7.90 10.70
N LEU A 472 19.33 8.63 11.43
CA LEU A 472 19.69 8.33 12.83
C LEU A 472 18.46 8.16 13.74
N SER A 473 17.36 8.85 13.46
CA SER A 473 16.10 8.72 14.19
C SER A 473 15.52 7.30 14.15
N TYR A 474 15.56 6.63 12.99
CA TYR A 474 15.13 5.25 12.85
C TYR A 474 16.12 4.28 13.50
N GLN A 475 17.41 4.57 13.40
CA GLN A 475 18.46 3.78 14.05
C GLN A 475 18.30 3.78 15.57
N MET A 476 18.05 4.94 16.19
CA MET A 476 17.85 5.03 17.64
C MET A 476 16.63 4.24 18.11
N LYS A 477 15.51 4.28 17.36
CA LYS A 477 14.33 3.47 17.67
C LYS A 477 14.64 1.97 17.61
N TYR A 478 15.35 1.54 16.57
CA TYR A 478 15.76 0.16 16.39
C TYR A 478 16.74 -0.32 17.48
N ILE A 479 17.71 0.51 17.86
CA ILE A 479 18.65 0.23 18.95
C ILE A 479 17.90 0.11 20.28
N THR A 480 17.00 1.04 20.57
CA THR A 480 16.19 1.01 21.80
C THR A 480 15.34 -0.25 21.89
N PHE A 481 14.70 -0.65 20.77
CA PHE A 481 13.95 -1.91 20.67
C PHE A 481 14.79 -3.11 21.08
N TRP A 482 15.98 -3.26 20.48
CA TRP A 482 16.85 -4.39 20.80
C TRP A 482 17.40 -4.33 22.21
N LEU A 483 17.76 -3.15 22.72
CA LEU A 483 18.24 -3.00 24.10
C LEU A 483 17.19 -3.47 25.12
N VAL A 484 15.93 -3.11 24.94
CA VAL A 484 14.83 -3.56 25.81
C VAL A 484 14.64 -5.07 25.71
N LEU A 485 14.63 -5.62 24.50
CA LEU A 485 14.48 -7.07 24.27
C LEU A 485 15.63 -7.84 24.92
N TRP A 486 16.88 -7.43 24.70
CA TRP A 486 18.06 -8.09 25.25
C TRP A 486 18.12 -7.97 26.78
N ALA A 487 17.73 -6.84 27.36
CA ALA A 487 17.65 -6.66 28.81
C ALA A 487 16.62 -7.61 29.46
N LEU A 488 15.43 -7.71 28.87
CA LEU A 488 14.40 -8.65 29.34
C LEU A 488 14.85 -10.10 29.19
N LYS A 489 15.47 -10.44 28.06
CA LYS A 489 16.06 -11.76 27.84
C LYS A 489 17.15 -12.07 28.87
N ALA A 490 18.04 -11.13 29.14
CA ALA A 490 19.10 -11.28 30.15
C ALA A 490 18.51 -11.63 31.50
N PHE A 491 17.48 -10.88 31.90
CA PHE A 491 16.78 -11.05 33.16
C PHE A 491 16.15 -12.45 33.24
N VAL A 492 15.29 -12.81 32.28
CA VAL A 492 14.59 -14.10 32.30
C VAL A 492 15.56 -15.28 32.19
N SER A 493 16.53 -15.21 31.27
CA SER A 493 17.50 -16.29 31.08
C SER A 493 18.38 -16.49 32.31
N TYR A 494 18.77 -15.42 33.00
CA TYR A 494 19.55 -15.54 34.23
C TYR A 494 18.76 -16.25 35.34
N PHE A 495 17.55 -15.78 35.63
CA PHE A 495 16.77 -16.28 36.76
C PHE A 495 16.15 -17.66 36.52
N ILE A 496 15.66 -17.94 35.30
CA ILE A 496 14.93 -19.18 34.99
C ILE A 496 15.88 -20.27 34.46
N LEU A 497 16.86 -19.91 33.63
CA LEU A 497 17.72 -20.90 33.00
C LEU A 497 19.03 -21.10 33.77
N VAL A 498 19.82 -20.04 33.95
CA VAL A 498 21.21 -20.16 34.45
C VAL A 498 21.26 -20.44 35.95
N ARG A 499 20.63 -19.59 36.77
CA ARG A 499 20.72 -19.66 38.24
C ARG A 499 20.38 -21.04 38.82
N PRO A 500 19.30 -21.74 38.40
CA PRO A 500 18.95 -23.05 38.95
C PRO A 500 19.93 -24.16 38.59
N LEU A 501 20.68 -24.03 37.48
CA LEU A 501 21.60 -25.06 36.98
C LEU A 501 23.00 -24.97 37.58
N VAL A 502 23.43 -23.79 38.02
CA VAL A 502 24.80 -23.56 38.53
C VAL A 502 25.06 -24.44 39.77
N LEU A 503 24.17 -24.42 40.77
CA LEU A 503 24.36 -25.20 42.00
C LEU A 503 24.41 -26.72 41.76
N PRO A 504 23.45 -27.34 41.02
CA PRO A 504 23.56 -28.74 40.61
C PRO A 504 24.83 -29.06 39.82
N SER A 505 25.28 -28.15 38.96
CA SER A 505 26.51 -28.37 38.17
C SER A 505 27.76 -28.44 39.05
N LEU A 506 27.85 -27.60 40.08
CA LEU A 506 28.95 -27.63 41.05
C LEU A 506 28.90 -28.90 41.89
N ALA A 507 27.71 -29.28 42.36
CA ALA A 507 27.52 -30.52 43.11
C ALA A 507 27.90 -31.77 42.28
N ILE A 508 27.50 -31.83 41.01
CA ILE A 508 27.87 -32.94 40.11
C ILE A 508 29.38 -32.95 39.82
N TYR A 509 30.01 -31.78 39.73
CA TYR A 509 31.45 -31.70 39.52
C TYR A 509 32.26 -32.26 40.69
N GLU A 510 31.82 -32.01 41.93
CA GLU A 510 32.49 -32.49 43.15
C GLU A 510 32.24 -33.98 43.47
N MET A 511 31.26 -34.63 42.85
CA MET A 511 30.96 -36.05 43.08
C MET A 511 31.99 -36.97 42.40
N GLU A 512 32.51 -37.96 43.12
CA GLU A 512 33.28 -39.05 42.52
C GLU A 512 32.32 -40.15 42.02
N LEU A 513 32.12 -40.23 40.70
CA LEU A 513 31.24 -41.21 40.06
C LEU A 513 32.06 -42.34 39.41
N GLU A 514 31.77 -43.59 39.76
CA GLU A 514 32.31 -44.77 39.06
C GLU A 514 31.48 -45.06 37.81
N TYR A 515 32.07 -44.88 36.61
CA TYR A 515 31.41 -45.12 35.33
C TYR A 515 31.73 -46.51 34.79
N GLY A 516 30.70 -47.25 34.36
CA GLY A 516 30.85 -48.55 33.69
C GLY A 516 31.35 -48.49 32.24
N SER A 517 31.57 -47.29 31.67
CA SER A 517 32.06 -47.13 30.30
C SER A 517 33.08 -45.98 30.17
N ASN A 518 34.21 -46.24 29.51
CA ASN A 518 35.35 -45.33 29.37
C ASN A 518 35.11 -44.11 28.46
N VAL A 519 33.93 -43.99 27.83
CA VAL A 519 33.67 -42.96 26.81
C VAL A 519 33.24 -41.63 27.43
N VAL A 520 32.80 -41.66 28.69
CA VAL A 520 32.31 -40.47 29.40
C VAL A 520 32.93 -40.47 30.79
N SER A 521 33.97 -39.67 31.01
CA SER A 521 34.13 -38.85 32.22
C SER A 521 35.60 -38.47 32.48
N PHE A 522 36.04 -37.36 31.90
CA PHE A 522 36.95 -36.48 32.65
C PHE A 522 36.06 -35.72 33.65
N HIS A 523 36.10 -36.09 34.93
CA HIS A 523 35.50 -35.34 36.05
C HIS A 523 34.02 -34.93 35.84
N ASN A 524 33.20 -35.86 35.37
CA ASN A 524 31.74 -35.76 35.16
C ASN A 524 31.29 -34.73 34.11
N PHE A 525 32.22 -34.20 33.30
CA PHE A 525 31.94 -33.16 32.30
C PHE A 525 30.82 -33.55 31.33
N GLY A 526 30.75 -34.81 30.89
CA GLY A 526 29.72 -35.28 29.96
C GLY A 526 28.29 -35.20 30.55
N VAL A 527 28.13 -35.42 31.85
CA VAL A 527 26.84 -35.30 32.54
C VAL A 527 26.43 -33.84 32.66
N ILE A 528 27.38 -32.96 33.01
CA ILE A 528 27.16 -31.51 33.05
C ILE A 528 26.78 -31.01 31.65
N ALA A 529 27.50 -31.43 30.61
CA ALA A 529 27.18 -31.07 29.22
C ALA A 529 25.76 -31.51 28.83
N ALA A 530 25.34 -32.72 29.21
CA ALA A 530 23.98 -33.21 28.96
C ALA A 530 22.90 -32.41 29.72
N LEU A 531 23.19 -31.96 30.94
CA LEU A 531 22.31 -31.10 31.74
C LEU A 531 22.11 -29.72 31.09
N TRP A 532 23.19 -29.12 30.58
CA TRP A 532 23.15 -27.79 29.96
C TRP A 532 22.61 -27.81 28.54
N LEU A 533 22.80 -28.89 27.77
CA LEU A 533 22.48 -28.94 26.34
C LEU A 533 21.03 -28.49 26.01
N PRO A 534 19.96 -28.96 26.69
CA PRO A 534 18.59 -28.47 26.44
C PRO A 534 18.43 -26.96 26.68
N VAL A 535 19.12 -26.45 27.70
CA VAL A 535 19.05 -25.04 28.10
C VAL A 535 19.73 -24.15 27.08
N ILE A 536 20.85 -24.61 26.49
CA ILE A 536 21.52 -23.93 25.38
C ILE A 536 20.58 -23.81 24.17
N PHE A 537 19.84 -24.88 23.83
CA PHE A 537 18.89 -24.86 22.73
C PHE A 537 17.72 -23.90 23.00
N ILE A 538 17.13 -23.96 24.20
CA ILE A 538 16.06 -23.03 24.60
C ILE A 538 16.57 -21.59 24.55
N PHE A 539 17.75 -21.31 25.08
CA PHE A 539 18.33 -19.97 25.08
C PHE A 539 18.52 -19.40 23.67
N ASN A 540 18.96 -20.22 22.70
CA ASN A 540 19.12 -19.78 21.32
C ASN A 540 17.77 -19.53 20.62
N TYR A 541 16.75 -20.34 20.92
CA TYR A 541 15.41 -20.19 20.34
C TYR A 541 14.61 -19.03 20.95
N ASP A 542 14.81 -18.79 22.23
CA ASP A 542 14.06 -17.82 23.05
C ASP A 542 14.12 -16.37 22.51
N THR A 543 15.21 -15.97 21.85
CA THR A 543 15.29 -14.64 21.21
C THR A 543 14.18 -14.46 20.15
N GLN A 544 13.81 -15.52 19.43
CA GLN A 544 12.73 -15.49 18.46
C GLN A 544 11.37 -15.30 19.13
N ILE A 545 11.14 -15.96 20.28
CA ILE A 545 9.89 -15.85 21.04
C ILE A 545 9.66 -14.40 21.48
N TYR A 546 10.66 -13.79 22.13
CA TYR A 546 10.56 -12.38 22.54
C TYR A 546 10.38 -11.45 21.34
N PHE A 547 11.14 -11.69 20.26
CA PHE A 547 11.00 -10.89 19.05
C PHE A 547 9.58 -10.93 18.48
N THR A 548 8.97 -12.12 18.39
CA THR A 548 7.59 -12.28 17.90
C THR A 548 6.57 -11.55 18.78
N ILE A 549 6.70 -11.66 20.11
CA ILE A 549 5.80 -10.98 21.05
C ILE A 549 5.92 -9.46 20.93
N PHE A 550 7.15 -8.93 20.92
CA PHE A 550 7.40 -7.49 20.81
C PHE A 550 6.98 -6.94 19.44
N GLN A 551 7.23 -7.68 18.35
CA GLN A 551 6.80 -7.30 17.01
C GLN A 551 5.27 -7.22 16.93
N ALA A 552 4.56 -8.22 17.46
CA ALA A 552 3.10 -8.22 17.48
C ALA A 552 2.54 -7.04 18.31
N THR A 553 3.14 -6.78 19.47
CA THR A 553 2.72 -5.69 20.36
C THR A 553 2.96 -4.32 19.73
N LEU A 554 4.17 -4.06 19.22
CA LEU A 554 4.49 -2.80 18.56
C LEU A 554 3.70 -2.62 17.25
N GLY A 555 3.51 -3.68 16.49
CA GLY A 555 2.65 -3.67 15.30
C GLY A 555 1.20 -3.33 15.63
N GLY A 556 0.67 -3.87 16.73
CA GLY A 556 -0.65 -3.52 17.25
C GLY A 556 -0.75 -2.05 17.67
N VAL A 557 0.22 -1.55 18.45
CA VAL A 557 0.26 -0.14 18.88
C VAL A 557 0.40 0.81 17.69
N GLN A 558 1.29 0.52 16.75
CA GLN A 558 1.44 1.32 15.53
C GLN A 558 0.17 1.27 14.68
N GLY A 559 -0.48 0.11 14.58
CA GLY A 559 -1.74 -0.03 13.87
C GLY A 559 -2.85 0.82 14.48
N LEU A 560 -2.93 0.88 15.82
CA LEU A 560 -3.86 1.75 16.54
C LEU A 560 -3.55 3.24 16.30
N ILE A 561 -2.27 3.64 16.35
CA ILE A 561 -1.84 5.03 16.10
C ILE A 561 -2.17 5.45 14.66
N MET A 562 -1.89 4.58 13.69
CA MET A 562 -2.16 4.82 12.27
C MET A 562 -3.65 4.68 11.93
N LYS A 563 -4.49 4.31 12.90
CA LYS A 563 -5.93 4.00 12.70
C LYS A 563 -6.13 3.00 11.56
N THR A 564 -5.20 2.04 11.38
CA THR A 564 -5.23 1.08 10.28
C THR A 564 -6.24 -0.06 10.49
N GLY A 565 -7.21 0.10 11.40
CA GLY A 565 -8.35 -0.80 11.50
C GLY A 565 -9.09 -0.89 10.17
N GLU A 566 -9.53 -2.10 9.83
CA GLU A 566 -10.46 -2.31 8.73
C GLU A 566 -11.88 -2.09 9.28
N ILE A 567 -12.60 -1.15 8.68
CA ILE A 567 -13.97 -0.82 9.07
C ILE A 567 -14.83 -2.02 8.67
N HIS A 568 -15.23 -2.82 9.66
CA HIS A 568 -16.04 -4.00 9.44
C HIS A 568 -17.48 -3.71 9.83
N GLY A 569 -18.37 -3.82 8.84
CA GLY A 569 -19.80 -3.78 9.05
C GLY A 569 -20.44 -2.41 8.78
N ILE A 570 -21.72 -2.48 8.42
CA ILE A 570 -22.52 -1.37 7.92
C ILE A 570 -22.55 -0.20 8.92
N LYS A 571 -22.61 -0.47 10.23
CA LYS A 571 -22.68 0.58 11.27
C LYS A 571 -21.45 1.49 11.28
N GLU A 572 -20.26 0.92 11.18
CA GLU A 572 -19.02 1.70 11.19
C GLU A 572 -18.84 2.44 9.87
N ILE A 573 -19.22 1.81 8.74
CA ILE A 573 -19.21 2.44 7.41
C ILE A 573 -20.17 3.65 7.38
N THR A 574 -21.41 3.48 7.84
CA THR A 574 -22.38 4.59 7.96
C THR A 574 -21.85 5.73 8.82
N LYS A 575 -21.19 5.43 9.94
CA LYS A 575 -20.57 6.46 10.79
C LYS A 575 -19.43 7.19 10.06
N ALA A 576 -18.59 6.45 9.33
CA ALA A 576 -17.49 7.02 8.57
C ALA A 576 -18.02 7.92 7.43
N PHE A 577 -19.07 7.51 6.72
CA PHE A 577 -19.68 8.30 5.64
C PHE A 577 -20.26 9.62 6.08
N ARG A 578 -20.83 9.71 7.29
CA ARG A 578 -21.31 10.99 7.82
C ARG A 578 -20.18 11.99 8.07
N VAL A 579 -18.96 11.51 8.33
CA VAL A 579 -17.78 12.34 8.60
C VAL A 579 -16.93 12.54 7.33
N ALA A 580 -17.16 11.76 6.27
CA ALA A 580 -16.39 11.82 5.04
C ALA A 580 -16.39 13.18 4.34
N PRO A 581 -17.52 13.91 4.20
CA PRO A 581 -17.51 15.24 3.58
C PRO A 581 -16.57 16.22 4.32
N GLN A 582 -16.56 16.18 5.65
CA GLN A 582 -15.69 17.03 6.47
C GLN A 582 -14.22 16.64 6.32
N LEU A 583 -13.90 15.35 6.33
CA LEU A 583 -12.52 14.88 6.15
C LEU A 583 -12.01 15.13 4.74
N PHE A 584 -12.88 15.02 3.74
CA PHE A 584 -12.58 15.33 2.35
C PHE A 584 -12.24 16.81 2.19
N ASP A 585 -13.04 17.71 2.77
CA ASP A 585 -12.75 19.14 2.77
C ASP A 585 -11.45 19.49 3.49
N GLN A 586 -11.20 18.87 4.64
CA GLN A 586 -9.98 19.15 5.40
C GLN A 586 -8.71 18.62 4.75
N LYS A 587 -8.77 17.50 4.01
CA LYS A 587 -7.55 16.78 3.58
C LYS A 587 -7.31 16.77 2.08
N VAL A 588 -8.37 16.82 1.27
CA VAL A 588 -8.28 16.69 -0.18
C VAL A 588 -8.50 18.04 -0.87
N VAL A 589 -9.42 18.86 -0.36
CA VAL A 589 -9.74 20.17 -0.95
C VAL A 589 -8.63 21.18 -0.66
N THR A 590 -8.29 21.99 -1.66
CA THR A 590 -7.23 23.03 -1.54
C THR A 590 -7.65 24.18 -0.64
N ASN A 591 -6.68 24.85 -0.01
CA ASN A 591 -6.93 26.01 0.85
C ASN A 591 -7.60 27.16 0.08
N LEU A 592 -7.22 27.35 -1.18
CA LEU A 592 -7.81 28.37 -2.06
C LEU A 592 -9.31 28.13 -2.25
N ALA A 593 -9.69 26.90 -2.60
CA ALA A 593 -11.08 26.55 -2.85
C ALA A 593 -11.94 26.70 -1.58
N ARG A 594 -11.39 26.43 -0.38
CA ARG A 594 -12.07 26.67 0.90
C ARG A 594 -12.21 28.16 1.22
N SER A 595 -11.17 28.96 0.92
CA SER A 595 -11.20 30.41 1.14
C SER A 595 -12.19 31.14 0.23
N ASN A 596 -12.35 30.68 -1.02
CA ASN A 596 -13.33 31.22 -1.96
C ASN A 596 -14.77 30.97 -1.50
N ASP A 597 -15.05 29.77 -0.98
CA ASP A 597 -16.38 29.45 -0.43
C ASP A 597 -16.69 30.27 0.83
N ALA A 598 -15.69 30.46 1.69
CA ALA A 598 -15.83 31.30 2.88
C ALA A 598 -16.02 32.80 2.53
N ALA A 599 -15.51 33.25 1.38
CA ALA A 599 -15.65 34.62 0.91
C ALA A 599 -16.96 34.88 0.14
N ALA A 600 -17.56 33.85 -0.46
CA ALA A 600 -18.74 33.97 -1.32
C ALA A 600 -20.05 34.18 -0.53
N ASP A 601 -20.21 33.56 0.65
CA ASP A 601 -21.39 33.75 1.50
C ASP A 601 -21.02 33.44 2.96
N GLY A 602 -20.91 34.47 3.80
CA GLY A 602 -20.43 34.38 5.19
C GLY A 602 -21.32 33.61 6.19
N SER A 603 -22.24 32.78 5.70
CA SER A 603 -23.11 31.92 6.51
C SER A 603 -22.51 30.52 6.66
N ALA A 604 -22.41 30.03 7.90
CA ALA A 604 -21.94 28.68 8.19
C ALA A 604 -22.76 27.58 7.49
N ALA A 605 -24.04 27.83 7.22
CA ALA A 605 -24.92 26.90 6.50
C ALA A 605 -24.60 26.83 5.01
N ALA A 606 -24.25 27.96 4.39
CA ALA A 606 -23.85 28.01 2.98
C ALA A 606 -22.52 27.28 2.75
N TYR A 607 -21.55 27.49 3.65
CA TYR A 607 -20.28 26.75 3.63
C TYR A 607 -20.49 25.24 3.75
N GLN A 608 -21.36 24.78 4.67
CA GLN A 608 -21.67 23.36 4.82
C GLN A 608 -22.33 22.76 3.56
N SER A 609 -23.20 23.52 2.90
CA SER A 609 -23.84 23.09 1.65
C SER A 609 -22.83 22.95 0.52
N GLN A 610 -21.93 23.93 0.35
CA GLN A 610 -20.88 23.88 -0.68
C GLN A 610 -19.88 22.75 -0.44
N MET A 611 -19.47 22.55 0.82
CA MET A 611 -18.64 21.42 1.23
C MET A 611 -19.28 20.08 0.86
N MET A 612 -20.58 19.93 1.12
CA MET A 612 -21.33 18.72 0.78
C MET A 612 -21.38 18.51 -0.74
N LEU A 613 -21.71 19.56 -1.51
CA LEU A 613 -21.79 19.49 -2.97
C LEU A 613 -20.48 19.02 -3.61
N ARG A 614 -19.33 19.54 -3.17
CA ARG A 614 -18.01 19.13 -3.67
C ARG A 614 -17.75 17.64 -3.45
N PHE A 615 -18.03 17.17 -2.23
CA PHE A 615 -17.90 15.74 -1.91
C PHE A 615 -18.82 14.89 -2.78
N VAL A 616 -20.07 15.31 -2.95
CA VAL A 616 -21.10 14.58 -3.70
C VAL A 616 -20.76 14.45 -5.18
N VAL A 617 -20.29 15.51 -5.82
CA VAL A 617 -19.89 15.46 -7.25
C VAL A 617 -18.79 14.42 -7.46
N VAL A 618 -17.75 14.45 -6.63
CA VAL A 618 -16.64 13.50 -6.71
C VAL A 618 -17.10 12.08 -6.38
N TRP A 619 -17.95 11.93 -5.37
CA TRP A 619 -18.50 10.65 -4.97
C TRP A 619 -19.33 9.99 -6.07
N ASN A 620 -20.23 10.74 -6.70
CA ASN A 620 -21.07 10.22 -7.77
C ASN A 620 -20.22 9.79 -8.98
N GLU A 621 -19.13 10.48 -9.29
CA GLU A 621 -18.17 10.05 -10.31
C GLU A 621 -17.42 8.77 -9.93
N ILE A 622 -17.07 8.58 -8.66
CA ILE A 622 -16.47 7.32 -8.18
C ILE A 622 -17.44 6.15 -8.38
N VAL A 623 -18.72 6.34 -8.04
CA VAL A 623 -19.75 5.30 -8.24
C VAL A 623 -19.95 5.03 -9.74
N ASN A 624 -19.96 6.07 -10.58
CA ASN A 624 -20.00 5.93 -12.03
C ASN A 624 -18.80 5.12 -12.55
N SER A 625 -17.60 5.36 -12.04
CA SER A 625 -16.40 4.58 -12.38
C SER A 625 -16.52 3.11 -11.95
N PHE A 626 -17.12 2.83 -10.79
CA PHE A 626 -17.40 1.45 -10.38
C PHE A 626 -18.40 0.75 -11.31
N ARG A 627 -19.38 1.51 -11.82
CA ARG A 627 -20.33 1.00 -12.81
C ARG A 627 -19.67 0.73 -14.16
N GLU A 628 -18.86 1.67 -14.66
CA GLU A 628 -18.08 1.52 -15.90
C GLU A 628 -17.10 0.34 -15.82
N GLY A 629 -16.53 0.11 -14.63
CA GLY A 629 -15.65 -1.02 -14.31
C GLY A 629 -16.38 -2.33 -14.02
N ASP A 630 -17.70 -2.39 -14.18
CA ASP A 630 -18.56 -3.56 -13.95
C ASP A 630 -18.41 -4.18 -12.53
N LEU A 631 -18.15 -3.32 -11.53
CA LEU A 631 -17.99 -3.72 -10.13
C LEU A 631 -19.31 -3.69 -9.35
N VAL A 632 -20.28 -2.92 -9.84
CA VAL A 632 -21.53 -2.58 -9.17
C VAL A 632 -22.63 -2.61 -10.23
N ASP A 633 -23.78 -3.21 -9.90
CA ASP A 633 -24.95 -3.20 -10.78
C ASP A 633 -25.68 -1.85 -10.73
N ASP A 634 -26.64 -1.62 -11.61
CA ASP A 634 -27.32 -0.33 -11.66
C ASP A 634 -28.19 -0.03 -10.43
N LYS A 635 -28.73 -1.08 -9.80
CA LYS A 635 -29.52 -0.95 -8.57
C LYS A 635 -28.60 -0.55 -7.41
N GLU A 636 -27.46 -1.19 -7.29
CA GLU A 636 -26.42 -0.90 -6.30
C GLU A 636 -25.80 0.49 -6.54
N ALA A 637 -25.64 0.92 -7.80
CA ALA A 637 -25.19 2.27 -8.13
C ALA A 637 -26.20 3.33 -7.65
N ALA A 638 -27.50 3.12 -7.91
CA ALA A 638 -28.56 4.00 -7.43
C ALA A 638 -28.65 4.04 -5.89
N ILE A 639 -28.33 2.93 -5.21
CA ILE A 639 -28.28 2.88 -3.73
C ILE A 639 -27.14 3.75 -3.16
N LEU A 640 -26.01 3.83 -3.88
CA LEU A 640 -24.79 4.52 -3.44
C LEU A 640 -24.72 6.00 -3.85
N GLN A 641 -25.44 6.43 -4.89
CA GLN A 641 -25.41 7.80 -5.38
C GLN A 641 -26.16 8.78 -4.45
N TYR A 642 -25.64 10.01 -4.38
CA TYR A 642 -26.36 11.14 -3.80
C TYR A 642 -27.30 11.74 -4.84
N ASP A 643 -28.46 12.17 -4.38
CA ASP A 643 -29.43 12.88 -5.20
C ASP A 643 -29.26 14.40 -4.98
N ILE A 644 -29.12 15.14 -6.08
CA ILE A 644 -28.91 16.60 -6.09
C ILE A 644 -30.14 17.23 -6.72
N GLN A 645 -30.90 17.99 -5.95
CA GLN A 645 -32.06 18.68 -6.48
C GLN A 645 -31.68 19.95 -7.22
N SER A 646 -32.56 20.40 -8.11
CA SER A 646 -32.45 21.69 -8.82
C SER A 646 -32.47 22.89 -7.88
N SER A 647 -32.96 22.74 -6.64
CA SER A 647 -32.90 23.73 -5.55
C SER A 647 -31.52 23.84 -4.90
N GLY A 648 -30.60 22.90 -5.16
CA GLY A 648 -29.31 22.79 -4.49
C GLY A 648 -29.34 21.94 -3.21
N ASP A 649 -30.50 21.41 -2.82
CA ASP A 649 -30.62 20.51 -1.68
C ASP A 649 -30.04 19.13 -1.99
N VAL A 650 -29.15 18.65 -1.11
CA VAL A 650 -28.48 17.36 -1.23
C VAL A 650 -29.16 16.33 -0.33
N PHE A 651 -29.58 15.22 -0.90
CA PHE A 651 -30.13 14.10 -0.13
C PHE A 651 -29.11 12.98 0.02
N GLU A 652 -28.97 12.49 1.26
CA GLU A 652 -28.10 11.36 1.58
C GLU A 652 -28.42 10.13 0.70
N PRO A 653 -27.45 9.29 0.34
CA PRO A 653 -27.70 8.09 -0.44
C PRO A 653 -28.62 7.12 0.28
N VAL A 654 -29.31 6.30 -0.48
CA VAL A 654 -30.29 5.35 0.06
C VAL A 654 -29.63 4.35 1.02
N PHE A 655 -28.34 4.00 0.80
CA PHE A 655 -27.60 3.12 1.71
C PHE A 655 -27.50 3.64 3.15
N LEU A 656 -27.43 4.97 3.36
CA LEU A 656 -27.39 5.56 4.71
C LEU A 656 -28.75 5.54 5.40
N SER A 657 -29.82 5.44 4.62
CA SER A 657 -31.22 5.45 5.06
C SER A 657 -31.87 4.06 5.06
N ALA A 658 -31.13 3.01 4.68
CA ALA A 658 -31.64 1.64 4.55
C ALA A 658 -32.32 1.15 5.85
N GLY A 659 -33.54 0.66 5.71
CA GLY A 659 -34.38 0.18 6.82
C GLY A 659 -34.82 1.22 7.85
N LYS A 660 -34.39 2.48 7.79
CA LYS A 660 -34.78 3.53 8.76
C LYS A 660 -36.23 3.95 8.62
N LEU A 661 -36.74 3.99 7.37
CA LEU A 661 -38.13 4.31 7.10
C LEU A 661 -39.04 3.24 7.69
N VAL A 662 -38.77 1.96 7.40
CA VAL A 662 -39.51 0.82 7.97
C VAL A 662 -39.47 0.83 9.50
N GLU A 663 -38.31 1.08 10.11
CA GLU A 663 -38.16 1.22 11.57
C GLU A 663 -39.02 2.36 12.14
N ALA A 664 -39.16 3.48 11.40
CA ALA A 664 -40.02 4.59 11.78
C ALA A 664 -41.52 4.23 11.67
N LEU A 665 -41.93 3.54 10.61
CA LEU A 665 -43.31 3.11 10.40
C LEU A 665 -43.75 2.13 11.51
N ASP A 666 -42.95 1.09 11.77
CA ASP A 666 -43.23 0.08 12.80
C ASP A 666 -43.33 0.70 14.20
N TYR A 667 -42.45 1.65 14.50
CA TYR A 667 -42.49 2.36 15.78
C TYR A 667 -43.71 3.26 15.91
N THR A 668 -44.10 3.95 14.84
CA THR A 668 -45.31 4.78 14.81
C THR A 668 -46.57 3.95 15.08
N VAL A 669 -46.67 2.77 14.47
CA VAL A 669 -47.76 1.80 14.72
C VAL A 669 -47.74 1.32 16.17
N LYS A 670 -46.55 1.06 16.73
CA LYS A 670 -46.40 0.63 18.13
C LYS A 670 -46.84 1.71 19.12
N LEU A 671 -46.42 2.96 18.92
CA LEU A 671 -46.84 4.07 19.77
C LEU A 671 -48.35 4.31 19.73
N ALA A 672 -48.96 4.15 18.54
CA ALA A 672 -50.41 4.27 18.39
C ALA A 672 -51.18 3.20 19.17
N LYS A 673 -50.65 1.97 19.25
CA LYS A 673 -51.20 0.89 20.08
C LYS A 673 -51.05 1.17 21.58
N GLU A 674 -49.96 1.83 21.97
CA GLU A 674 -49.66 2.17 23.36
C GLU A 674 -50.32 3.49 23.83
N GLY A 675 -51.01 4.23 22.93
CA GLY A 675 -51.70 5.48 23.27
C GLY A 675 -50.77 6.65 23.60
N LYS A 676 -49.52 6.62 23.11
CA LYS A 676 -48.49 7.63 23.38
C LYS A 676 -48.53 8.77 22.34
N GLY A 677 -48.23 9.99 22.79
CA GLY A 677 -48.37 11.22 21.98
C GLY A 677 -47.22 11.53 21.02
N ASP A 678 -47.45 12.52 20.15
CA ASP A 678 -46.56 12.98 19.06
C ASP A 678 -45.14 13.40 19.51
N SER A 679 -44.98 13.90 20.73
CA SER A 679 -43.67 14.32 21.25
C SER A 679 -42.68 13.17 21.41
N GLN A 680 -43.16 11.98 21.79
CA GLN A 680 -42.32 10.78 21.91
C GLN A 680 -41.92 10.24 20.54
N LEU A 681 -42.81 10.35 19.55
CA LEU A 681 -42.52 10.02 18.15
C LEU A 681 -41.39 10.92 17.61
N GLN A 682 -41.49 12.24 17.80
CA GLN A 682 -40.44 13.17 17.37
C GLN A 682 -39.09 12.90 18.04
N VAL A 683 -39.05 12.67 19.36
CA VAL A 683 -37.81 12.34 20.08
C VAL A 683 -37.19 11.06 19.53
N TYR A 684 -38.00 10.03 19.28
CA TYR A 684 -37.50 8.77 18.71
C TYR A 684 -36.96 8.95 17.29
N MET A 685 -37.68 9.67 16.44
CA MET A 685 -37.27 9.95 15.05
C MET A 685 -35.95 10.71 14.98
N VAL A 686 -35.68 11.61 15.93
CA VAL A 686 -34.40 12.32 16.06
C VAL A 686 -33.30 11.40 16.59
N GLN A 687 -33.55 10.63 17.66
CA GLN A 687 -32.56 9.71 18.23
C GLN A 687 -32.10 8.62 17.25
N LYS A 688 -33.02 8.15 16.41
CA LYS A 688 -32.76 7.11 15.41
C LYS A 688 -32.39 7.64 14.03
N ASP A 689 -32.36 8.96 13.87
CA ASP A 689 -32.06 9.64 12.60
C ASP A 689 -32.96 9.17 11.45
N CYS A 690 -34.25 9.00 11.73
CA CYS A 690 -35.26 8.58 10.75
C CYS A 690 -35.89 9.76 9.99
N LEU A 691 -35.74 11.00 10.51
CA LEU A 691 -36.41 12.17 9.96
C LEU A 691 -35.94 12.51 8.54
N SER A 692 -34.63 12.40 8.27
CA SER A 692 -34.04 12.63 6.95
C SER A 692 -34.58 11.64 5.91
N ALA A 693 -34.69 10.36 6.28
CA ALA A 693 -35.23 9.31 5.42
C ALA A 693 -36.72 9.53 5.10
N VAL A 694 -37.53 9.92 6.10
CA VAL A 694 -38.96 10.21 5.92
C VAL A 694 -39.16 11.42 5.02
N ARG A 695 -38.43 12.51 5.26
CA ARG A 695 -38.49 13.71 4.41
C ARG A 695 -38.07 13.39 2.98
N SER A 696 -36.97 12.65 2.80
CA SER A 696 -36.50 12.25 1.48
C SER A 696 -37.52 11.40 0.72
N PHE A 697 -38.17 10.44 1.39
CA PHE A 697 -39.23 9.65 0.80
C PHE A 697 -40.44 10.51 0.38
N PHE A 698 -40.88 11.40 1.26
CA PHE A 698 -42.04 12.26 0.99
C PHE A 698 -41.77 13.21 -0.18
N THR A 699 -40.62 13.88 -0.18
CA THR A 699 -40.19 14.76 -1.28
C THR A 699 -40.07 14.00 -2.60
N ALA A 700 -39.44 12.82 -2.61
CA ALA A 700 -39.33 12.00 -3.82
C ALA A 700 -40.70 11.55 -4.35
N SER A 701 -41.61 11.14 -3.46
CA SER A 701 -42.98 10.77 -3.82
C SER A 701 -43.76 11.97 -4.36
N MET A 702 -43.54 13.16 -3.80
CA MET A 702 -44.17 14.40 -4.27
C MET A 702 -43.75 14.73 -5.71
N TYR A 703 -42.47 14.59 -6.05
CA TYR A 703 -42.00 14.81 -7.43
C TYR A 703 -42.63 13.86 -8.44
N VAL A 704 -42.78 12.58 -8.07
CA VAL A 704 -43.46 11.58 -8.92
C VAL A 704 -44.92 12.00 -9.13
N MET A 705 -45.60 12.42 -8.07
CA MET A 705 -47.00 12.87 -8.12
C MET A 705 -47.17 14.17 -8.93
N GLU A 706 -46.25 15.12 -8.80
CA GLU A 706 -46.25 16.37 -9.58
C GLU A 706 -46.01 16.13 -11.08
N ALA A 707 -45.07 15.24 -11.42
CA ALA A 707 -44.82 14.86 -12.81
C ALA A 707 -46.00 14.11 -13.45
N LEU A 708 -46.69 13.28 -12.66
CA LEU A 708 -47.83 12.48 -13.12
C LEU A 708 -49.12 13.31 -13.27
N LEU A 709 -49.46 14.14 -12.27
CA LEU A 709 -50.73 14.85 -12.16
C LEU A 709 -50.69 16.27 -12.79
N GLY A 710 -49.51 16.88 -12.88
CA GLY A 710 -49.34 18.23 -13.40
C GLY A 710 -50.27 19.26 -12.74
N SER A 711 -50.77 20.21 -13.54
CA SER A 711 -51.75 21.21 -13.10
C SER A 711 -53.20 20.68 -13.02
N ASP A 712 -53.45 19.46 -13.48
CA ASP A 712 -54.81 18.96 -13.72
C ASP A 712 -55.51 18.54 -12.42
N ASP A 713 -54.76 17.99 -11.45
CA ASP A 713 -55.22 17.57 -10.12
C ASP A 713 -54.48 18.33 -8.98
N ALA A 714 -54.52 19.67 -9.03
CA ALA A 714 -53.88 20.54 -8.03
C ALA A 714 -54.38 20.32 -6.59
N ASP A 715 -55.65 19.92 -6.42
CA ASP A 715 -56.26 19.66 -5.10
C ASP A 715 -55.59 18.49 -4.36
N ILE A 716 -55.11 17.49 -5.11
CA ILE A 716 -54.40 16.31 -4.56
C ILE A 716 -53.00 16.72 -4.12
N LEU A 717 -52.31 17.51 -4.94
CA LEU A 717 -50.97 18.03 -4.62
C LEU A 717 -51.01 18.96 -3.40
N ASP A 718 -52.02 19.82 -3.30
CA ASP A 718 -52.26 20.65 -2.12
C ASP A 718 -52.58 19.80 -0.88
N ALA A 719 -53.38 18.75 -1.01
CA ALA A 719 -53.65 17.81 0.09
C ALA A 719 -52.38 17.12 0.59
N LEU A 720 -51.48 16.67 -0.30
CA LEU A 720 -50.19 16.10 0.08
C LEU A 720 -49.31 17.13 0.83
N ARG A 721 -49.19 18.36 0.32
CA ARG A 721 -48.44 19.44 1.01
C ARG A 721 -49.02 19.77 2.40
N GLN A 722 -50.35 19.70 2.54
CA GLN A 722 -51.01 19.85 3.84
C GLN A 722 -50.66 18.70 4.80
N MET A 723 -50.52 17.46 4.31
CA MET A 723 -50.06 16.34 5.15
C MET A 723 -48.65 16.57 5.70
N GLU A 724 -47.73 17.10 4.89
CA GLU A 724 -46.38 17.47 5.33
C GLU A 724 -46.41 18.55 6.42
N THR A 725 -47.25 19.57 6.23
CA THR A 725 -47.39 20.67 7.19
C THR A 725 -47.98 20.19 8.53
N ILE A 726 -48.97 19.30 8.49
CA ILE A 726 -49.58 18.69 9.68
C ILE A 726 -48.57 17.83 10.44
N ALA A 727 -47.73 17.08 9.72
CA ALA A 727 -46.65 16.28 10.29
C ALA A 727 -45.56 17.17 10.93
N ALA A 728 -45.18 18.27 10.27
CA ALA A 728 -44.21 19.23 10.79
C ALA A 728 -44.70 19.94 12.07
N ASN A 729 -46.00 20.23 12.16
CA ASN A 729 -46.62 20.88 13.32
C ASN A 729 -46.84 19.94 14.52
N GLY A 730 -46.43 18.68 14.45
CA GLY A 730 -46.49 17.74 15.58
C GLY A 730 -47.91 17.27 15.94
N SER A 731 -48.81 17.22 14.95
CA SER A 731 -50.20 16.78 15.11
C SER A 731 -50.52 15.51 14.30
N PHE A 732 -49.51 14.67 14.10
CA PHE A 732 -49.58 13.52 13.20
C PHE A 732 -50.46 12.40 13.77
N MET A 733 -50.22 12.00 15.02
CA MET A 733 -50.92 10.89 15.69
C MET A 733 -52.39 11.22 15.99
N SER A 734 -52.74 12.50 16.11
CA SER A 734 -54.14 12.93 16.27
C SER A 734 -54.92 12.97 14.94
N THR A 735 -54.21 13.13 13.82
CA THR A 735 -54.83 13.44 12.52
C THR A 735 -54.87 12.24 11.57
N PHE A 736 -53.95 11.30 11.71
CA PHE A 736 -53.83 10.13 10.83
C PHE A 736 -54.01 8.82 11.56
N ASP A 737 -54.60 7.82 10.88
CA ASP A 737 -54.70 6.47 11.41
C ASP A 737 -53.39 5.69 11.20
N ALA A 738 -52.61 5.59 12.26
CA ALA A 738 -51.35 4.84 12.26
C ALA A 738 -51.52 3.34 11.94
N LYS A 739 -52.70 2.73 12.10
CA LYS A 739 -52.90 1.31 11.75
C LYS A 739 -52.94 1.09 10.23
N SER A 740 -53.53 2.03 9.50
CA SER A 740 -53.63 2.02 8.04
C SER A 740 -52.30 2.27 7.33
N LEU A 741 -51.27 2.66 8.08
CA LEU A 741 -49.94 3.03 7.60
C LEU A 741 -49.17 1.82 6.99
N VAL A 742 -49.38 0.61 7.53
CA VAL A 742 -48.79 -0.63 6.97
C VAL A 742 -49.41 -0.96 5.61
N GLN A 743 -50.73 -0.79 5.49
CA GLN A 743 -51.43 -0.99 4.22
C GLN A 743 -51.01 0.06 3.19
N LEU A 744 -50.88 1.32 3.62
CA LEU A 744 -50.39 2.41 2.77
C LEU A 744 -49.00 2.10 2.21
N ARG A 745 -48.07 1.59 3.03
CA ARG A 745 -46.74 1.17 2.58
C ARG A 745 -46.82 0.14 1.44
N THR A 746 -47.63 -0.91 1.59
CA THR A 746 -47.76 -1.96 0.57
C THR A 746 -48.29 -1.39 -0.74
N VAL A 747 -49.34 -0.59 -0.69
CA VAL A 747 -49.95 0.00 -1.89
C VAL A 747 -49.03 1.04 -2.54
N SER A 748 -48.28 1.82 -1.75
CA SER A 748 -47.27 2.75 -2.28
C SER A 748 -46.12 2.01 -2.97
N MET A 749 -45.68 0.85 -2.45
CA MET A 749 -44.67 0.02 -3.12
C MET A 749 -45.21 -0.54 -4.45
N GLU A 750 -46.43 -1.09 -4.46
CA GLU A 750 -47.06 -1.62 -5.68
C GLU A 750 -47.27 -0.55 -6.77
N PHE A 751 -47.54 0.70 -6.36
CA PHE A 751 -47.66 1.84 -7.25
C PHE A 751 -46.30 2.25 -7.82
N LEU A 752 -45.27 2.42 -6.98
CA LEU A 752 -43.93 2.80 -7.44
C LEU A 752 -43.29 1.71 -8.30
N GLU A 753 -43.53 0.44 -8.01
CA GLU A 753 -43.15 -0.68 -8.87
C GLU A 753 -43.81 -0.55 -10.25
N ALA A 754 -45.10 -0.23 -10.31
CA ALA A 754 -45.80 0.00 -11.57
C ALA A 754 -45.32 1.24 -12.34
N VAL A 755 -44.78 2.25 -11.65
CA VAL A 755 -44.10 3.40 -12.28
C VAL A 755 -42.78 2.98 -12.91
N MET A 756 -41.99 2.16 -12.22
CA MET A 756 -40.70 1.68 -12.73
C MET A 756 -40.85 0.67 -13.88
N ASP A 757 -41.91 -0.14 -13.87
CA ASP A 757 -42.21 -1.15 -14.89
C ASP A 757 -42.94 -0.58 -16.13
N LEU A 758 -43.02 0.75 -16.29
CA LEU A 758 -43.69 1.37 -17.43
C LEU A 758 -42.95 1.01 -18.75
N PRO A 759 -43.63 0.36 -19.71
CA PRO A 759 -43.04 0.02 -21.01
C PRO A 759 -42.95 1.25 -21.91
N ASP A 760 -42.04 1.25 -22.89
CA ASP A 760 -41.91 2.33 -23.86
C ASP A 760 -43.26 2.68 -24.54
N PRO A 761 -43.58 3.97 -24.75
CA PRO A 761 -44.81 4.37 -25.42
C PRO A 761 -44.73 4.07 -26.93
N ASP A 762 -45.28 2.92 -27.34
CA ASP A 762 -45.22 2.45 -28.73
C ASP A 762 -46.54 2.60 -29.52
N ALA A 763 -47.68 2.89 -28.87
CA ALA A 763 -48.98 2.96 -29.53
C ALA A 763 -49.28 4.37 -30.06
N GLN A 764 -49.83 4.47 -31.27
CA GLN A 764 -50.40 5.73 -31.77
C GLN A 764 -51.78 5.93 -31.15
N SER A 765 -52.00 7.08 -30.50
CA SER A 765 -53.30 7.41 -29.93
C SER A 765 -54.25 7.96 -31.01
N SER A 766 -55.55 7.70 -30.87
CA SER A 766 -56.60 8.24 -31.74
C SER A 766 -56.91 9.73 -31.50
N HIS A 767 -56.42 10.31 -30.40
CA HIS A 767 -56.77 11.66 -29.94
C HIS A 767 -55.58 12.63 -29.82
N MET A 768 -54.34 12.12 -29.79
CA MET A 768 -53.10 12.93 -29.81
C MET A 768 -52.24 12.47 -30.98
N THR A 769 -52.33 13.18 -32.10
CA THR A 769 -51.66 12.84 -33.37
C THR A 769 -50.15 13.06 -33.36
N THR A 770 -49.59 13.69 -32.31
CA THR A 770 -48.18 14.12 -32.24
C THR A 770 -47.33 13.32 -31.25
N SER A 771 -47.92 12.47 -30.41
CA SER A 771 -47.21 11.73 -29.34
C SER A 771 -47.62 10.26 -29.30
N ARG A 772 -46.63 9.36 -29.14
CA ARG A 772 -46.90 7.95 -28.86
C ARG A 772 -47.32 7.79 -27.41
N VAL A 773 -48.23 6.87 -27.16
CA VAL A 773 -48.89 6.66 -25.86
C VAL A 773 -48.78 5.17 -25.48
N HIS A 774 -48.86 4.87 -24.18
CA HIS A 774 -48.92 3.49 -23.70
C HIS A 774 -50.24 2.81 -24.10
N THR A 775 -50.22 1.48 -24.19
CA THR A 775 -51.44 0.71 -24.52
C THR A 775 -52.51 0.88 -23.44
N MET A 776 -53.79 0.87 -23.84
CA MET A 776 -54.92 1.05 -22.90
C MET A 776 -54.95 0.02 -21.75
N GLY A 777 -54.37 -1.18 -21.95
CA GLY A 777 -54.22 -2.18 -20.90
C GLY A 777 -53.28 -1.73 -19.79
N VAL A 778 -52.15 -1.12 -20.15
CA VAL A 778 -51.17 -0.55 -19.19
C VAL A 778 -51.77 0.65 -18.46
N VAL A 779 -52.42 1.56 -19.20
CA VAL A 779 -53.07 2.73 -18.60
C VAL A 779 -54.16 2.32 -17.60
N ARG A 780 -54.99 1.31 -17.93
CA ARG A 780 -56.04 0.84 -17.02
C ARG A 780 -55.48 0.18 -15.76
N ASN A 781 -54.44 -0.64 -15.90
CA ASN A 781 -53.77 -1.26 -14.75
C ASN A 781 -53.17 -0.17 -13.84
N PHE A 782 -52.49 0.81 -14.42
CA PHE A 782 -51.90 1.93 -13.68
C PHE A 782 -52.96 2.78 -12.97
N VAL A 783 -54.06 3.13 -13.64
CA VAL A 783 -55.19 3.87 -13.04
C VAL A 783 -55.79 3.08 -11.86
N THR A 784 -55.91 1.75 -11.97
CA THR A 784 -56.39 0.90 -10.87
C THR A 784 -55.45 0.95 -9.67
N LYS A 785 -54.14 0.89 -9.89
CA LYS A 785 -53.13 1.01 -8.82
C LYS A 785 -53.12 2.40 -8.19
N MET A 786 -53.29 3.45 -8.99
CA MET A 786 -53.42 4.84 -8.51
C MET A 786 -54.69 5.04 -7.68
N GLU A 787 -55.82 4.48 -8.11
CA GLU A 787 -57.08 4.51 -7.36
C GLU A 787 -56.94 3.81 -6.00
N ASN A 788 -56.26 2.66 -5.96
CA ASN A 788 -55.94 1.96 -4.70
C ASN A 788 -55.07 2.80 -3.77
N LEU A 789 -54.07 3.52 -4.32
CA LEU A 789 -53.20 4.42 -3.56
C LEU A 789 -54.00 5.58 -2.95
N LEU A 790 -54.81 6.28 -3.75
CA LEU A 790 -55.64 7.39 -3.29
C LEU A 790 -56.68 6.94 -2.25
N ASN A 791 -57.29 5.77 -2.46
CA ASN A 791 -58.20 5.18 -1.48
C ASN A 791 -57.50 4.80 -0.16
N SER A 792 -56.27 4.30 -0.21
CA SER A 792 -55.48 4.00 0.99
C SER A 792 -55.06 5.26 1.74
N ILE A 793 -54.67 6.32 1.03
CA ILE A 793 -54.39 7.65 1.62
C ILE A 793 -55.65 8.25 2.26
N ARG A 794 -56.82 8.03 1.65
CA ARG A 794 -58.12 8.46 2.20
C ARG A 794 -58.45 7.75 3.51
N ILE A 795 -58.26 6.43 3.58
CA ILE A 795 -58.47 5.66 4.82
C ILE A 795 -57.48 6.11 5.90
N PHE A 796 -56.26 6.47 5.51
CA PHE A 796 -55.23 6.99 6.40
C PHE A 796 -55.56 8.37 7.00
N ALA A 797 -56.28 9.24 6.27
CA ALA A 797 -56.68 10.56 6.74
C ALA A 797 -57.99 10.52 7.57
N ASN A 798 -57.91 10.74 8.88
CA ASN A 798 -59.10 10.75 9.75
C ASN A 798 -59.96 12.02 9.58
N ARG A 799 -59.42 13.08 8.96
CA ARG A 799 -60.15 14.34 8.72
C ARG A 799 -60.99 14.26 7.43
N PRO A 800 -62.32 14.46 7.49
CA PRO A 800 -63.19 14.35 6.32
C PRO A 800 -62.89 15.41 5.24
N GLU A 801 -62.42 16.59 5.62
CA GLU A 801 -62.04 17.68 4.68
C GLU A 801 -60.80 17.31 3.85
N LEU A 802 -59.80 16.67 4.46
CA LEU A 802 -58.59 16.23 3.77
C LEU A 802 -58.88 15.00 2.90
N ALA A 803 -59.70 14.06 3.42
CA ALA A 803 -60.15 12.88 2.69
C ALA A 803 -60.98 13.22 1.43
N ALA A 804 -61.76 14.31 1.46
CA ALA A 804 -62.57 14.77 0.32
C ALA A 804 -61.71 15.35 -0.83
N LYS A 805 -60.52 15.87 -0.56
CA LYS A 805 -59.61 16.34 -1.62
C LYS A 805 -59.07 15.19 -2.48
N PHE A 806 -58.90 14.00 -1.89
CA PHE A 806 -58.44 12.80 -2.61
C PHE A 806 -59.55 12.11 -3.42
N SER A 807 -60.84 12.45 -3.22
CA SER A 807 -61.94 11.86 -4.01
C SER A 807 -62.19 12.53 -5.35
N ASN A 808 -61.67 13.75 -5.56
CA ASN A 808 -61.92 14.55 -6.76
C ASN A 808 -60.79 14.46 -7.80
N SER A 809 -60.23 13.27 -8.02
CA SER A 809 -59.19 13.09 -9.05
C SER A 809 -59.79 13.02 -10.45
N LYS A 810 -59.34 13.90 -11.34
CA LYS A 810 -59.61 13.80 -12.78
C LYS A 810 -58.83 12.65 -13.40
N PHE A 811 -57.66 12.31 -12.87
CA PHE A 811 -56.83 11.18 -13.29
C PHE A 811 -57.56 9.82 -13.16
N CYS A 812 -58.34 9.62 -12.10
CA CYS A 812 -59.11 8.39 -11.85
C CYS A 812 -60.60 8.47 -12.28
N SER A 813 -61.02 9.53 -12.98
CA SER A 813 -62.43 9.73 -13.35
C SER A 813 -62.88 8.85 -14.54
N SER A 814 -64.10 8.31 -14.49
CA SER A 814 -64.62 7.35 -15.47
C SER A 814 -64.94 7.91 -16.86
N ALA A 815 -65.19 9.23 -17.00
CA ALA A 815 -65.64 9.83 -18.27
C ALA A 815 -64.49 10.29 -19.18
N ASN A 816 -63.46 10.94 -18.61
CA ASN A 816 -62.29 11.48 -19.34
C ASN A 816 -60.94 11.11 -18.72
N GLY A 817 -60.90 10.36 -17.61
CA GLY A 817 -59.68 10.15 -16.81
C GLY A 817 -58.58 9.36 -17.52
N TYR A 818 -58.93 8.43 -18.41
CA TYR A 818 -57.91 7.68 -19.17
C TYR A 818 -57.07 8.56 -20.11
N VAL A 819 -57.61 9.69 -20.58
CA VAL A 819 -56.85 10.65 -21.42
C VAL A 819 -55.86 11.43 -20.57
N PHE A 820 -56.27 11.87 -19.38
CA PHE A 820 -55.38 12.50 -18.41
C PHE A 820 -54.31 11.53 -17.91
N ALA A 821 -54.68 10.28 -17.64
CA ALA A 821 -53.76 9.24 -17.22
C ALA A 821 -52.72 8.90 -18.31
N ALA A 822 -53.15 8.77 -19.57
CA ALA A 822 -52.26 8.58 -20.70
C ALA A 822 -51.25 9.72 -20.85
N ARG A 823 -51.69 10.98 -20.69
CA ARG A 823 -50.82 12.16 -20.76
C ARG A 823 -49.83 12.22 -19.59
N GLY A 824 -50.31 11.96 -18.36
CA GLY A 824 -49.47 11.93 -17.16
C GLY A 824 -48.39 10.86 -17.23
N LEU A 825 -48.72 9.67 -17.75
CA LEU A 825 -47.76 8.59 -17.94
C LEU A 825 -46.66 8.93 -18.95
N VAL A 826 -47.01 9.56 -20.07
CA VAL A 826 -46.03 10.02 -21.06
C VAL A 826 -45.13 11.12 -20.49
N ASN A 827 -45.70 12.05 -19.71
CA ASN A 827 -44.91 13.09 -19.02
C ASN A 827 -43.94 12.50 -18.00
N LEU A 828 -44.38 11.50 -17.23
CA LEU A 828 -43.56 10.81 -16.24
C LEU A 828 -42.41 10.04 -16.91
N PHE A 829 -42.70 9.31 -17.99
CA PHE A 829 -41.71 8.54 -18.74
C PHE A 829 -40.60 9.41 -19.35
N HIS A 830 -40.94 10.62 -19.82
CA HIS A 830 -39.95 11.55 -20.36
C HIS A 830 -39.23 12.39 -19.32
N ASN A 831 -39.61 12.29 -18.04
CA ASN A 831 -38.98 13.04 -16.97
C ASN A 831 -38.02 12.14 -16.17
N ASP A 832 -36.75 12.13 -16.59
CA ASP A 832 -35.68 11.35 -15.96
C ASP A 832 -35.55 11.63 -14.46
N THR A 833 -35.78 12.87 -14.02
CA THR A 833 -35.71 13.24 -12.60
C THR A 833 -36.84 12.61 -11.77
N ALA A 834 -38.04 12.51 -12.35
CA ALA A 834 -39.17 11.87 -11.69
C ALA A 834 -39.02 10.35 -11.65
N MET A 835 -38.45 9.74 -12.69
CA MET A 835 -38.10 8.32 -12.70
C MET A 835 -37.02 7.99 -11.65
N GLY A 836 -35.97 8.82 -11.54
CA GLY A 836 -34.96 8.69 -10.47
C GLY A 836 -35.56 8.85 -9.08
N ALA A 837 -36.47 9.81 -8.88
CA ALA A 837 -37.21 10.00 -7.63
C ALA A 837 -38.10 8.79 -7.30
N ALA A 838 -38.75 8.18 -8.29
CA ALA A 838 -39.55 6.95 -8.12
C ALA A 838 -38.67 5.78 -7.65
N THR A 839 -37.51 5.58 -8.29
CA THR A 839 -36.53 4.56 -7.89
C THR A 839 -36.05 4.79 -6.46
N ARG A 840 -35.71 6.03 -6.10
CA ARG A 840 -35.29 6.39 -4.75
C ARG A 840 -36.38 6.12 -3.71
N ALA A 841 -37.62 6.54 -3.98
CA ALA A 841 -38.76 6.33 -3.09
C ALA A 841 -39.04 4.83 -2.88
N TYR A 842 -38.95 4.03 -3.94
CA TYR A 842 -39.10 2.58 -3.86
C TYR A 842 -37.99 1.93 -3.03
N LEU A 843 -36.73 2.29 -3.28
CA LEU A 843 -35.59 1.74 -2.54
C LEU A 843 -35.65 2.13 -1.06
N LEU A 844 -36.08 3.35 -0.70
CA LEU A 844 -36.23 3.75 0.71
C LEU A 844 -37.24 2.89 1.48
N MET A 845 -38.28 2.37 0.81
CA MET A 845 -39.30 1.50 1.43
C MET A 845 -38.96 0.01 1.39
N SER A 846 -38.17 -0.43 0.41
CA SER A 846 -37.88 -1.86 0.15
C SER A 846 -36.50 -2.31 0.62
N LEU A 847 -35.52 -1.41 0.74
CA LEU A 847 -34.14 -1.78 1.02
C LEU A 847 -33.91 -2.17 2.48
N GLU A 848 -33.50 -3.42 2.69
CA GLU A 848 -33.04 -3.91 3.97
C GLU A 848 -31.59 -3.49 4.26
N LYS A 849 -31.24 -3.42 5.55
CA LYS A 849 -29.88 -3.04 5.97
C LYS A 849 -28.81 -4.00 5.44
N ALA A 850 -29.12 -5.27 5.27
CA ALA A 850 -28.18 -6.28 4.77
C ALA A 850 -27.85 -6.13 3.28
N ASP A 851 -28.81 -5.66 2.48
CA ASP A 851 -28.70 -5.51 1.03
C ASP A 851 -28.18 -4.13 0.60
N ALA A 852 -27.86 -3.25 1.55
CA ALA A 852 -27.40 -1.89 1.29
C ALA A 852 -25.93 -1.79 0.82
N MET A 853 -25.16 -2.88 0.92
CA MET A 853 -23.76 -2.94 0.49
C MET A 853 -23.61 -3.69 -0.84
N PRO A 854 -22.65 -3.29 -1.70
CA PRO A 854 -22.38 -4.01 -2.93
C PRO A 854 -22.04 -5.48 -2.66
N ARG A 855 -22.53 -6.38 -3.51
CA ARG A 855 -22.28 -7.83 -3.38
C ARG A 855 -20.83 -8.20 -3.69
N VAL A 856 -20.17 -7.43 -4.55
CA VAL A 856 -18.81 -7.70 -5.00
C VAL A 856 -17.78 -7.31 -3.93
N PRO A 857 -16.95 -8.24 -3.44
CA PRO A 857 -15.94 -7.94 -2.42
C PRO A 857 -14.91 -6.88 -2.85
N GLU A 858 -14.60 -6.81 -4.14
CA GLU A 858 -13.70 -5.80 -4.70
C GLU A 858 -14.26 -4.38 -4.57
N ALA A 859 -15.56 -4.19 -4.81
CA ALA A 859 -16.23 -2.91 -4.61
C ALA A 859 -16.21 -2.52 -3.13
N GLN A 860 -16.53 -3.46 -2.23
CA GLN A 860 -16.44 -3.24 -0.77
C GLN A 860 -15.03 -2.86 -0.33
N ARG A 861 -14.00 -3.54 -0.86
CA ARG A 861 -12.60 -3.24 -0.56
C ARG A 861 -12.20 -1.83 -1.00
N ARG A 862 -12.59 -1.41 -2.22
CA ARG A 862 -12.29 -0.07 -2.75
C ARG A 862 -13.02 1.03 -1.98
N LEU A 863 -14.30 0.80 -1.63
CA LEU A 863 -15.07 1.69 -0.75
C LEU A 863 -14.39 1.82 0.61
N GLY A 864 -14.05 0.70 1.25
CA GLY A 864 -13.33 0.68 2.52
C GLY A 864 -11.99 1.39 2.43
N PHE A 865 -11.23 1.19 1.35
CA PHE A 865 -9.96 1.87 1.11
C PHE A 865 -10.12 3.39 0.98
N PHE A 866 -11.09 3.86 0.20
CA PHE A 866 -11.37 5.29 0.04
C PHE A 866 -11.70 5.94 1.40
N MET A 867 -12.64 5.35 2.12
CA MET A 867 -13.07 5.83 3.44
C MET A 867 -11.94 5.88 4.45
N LYS A 868 -11.07 4.86 4.44
CA LYS A 868 -9.91 4.77 5.32
C LYS A 868 -8.84 5.77 4.94
N SER A 869 -8.61 5.99 3.65
CA SER A 869 -7.63 6.98 3.17
C SER A 869 -7.97 8.38 3.69
N LEU A 870 -9.26 8.73 3.74
CA LEU A 870 -9.72 9.99 4.35
C LEU A 870 -9.47 10.06 5.87
N LEU A 871 -9.40 8.93 6.57
CA LEU A 871 -9.06 8.88 8.01
C LEU A 871 -7.55 8.96 8.26
N MET A 872 -6.73 8.54 7.30
CA MET A 872 -5.27 8.63 7.36
C MET A 872 -4.77 10.05 7.12
N ASP A 873 -3.54 10.34 7.53
CA ASP A 873 -2.89 11.59 7.18
C ASP A 873 -2.54 11.61 5.69
N ILE A 874 -3.24 12.46 4.93
CA ILE A 874 -2.96 12.71 3.53
C ILE A 874 -2.05 13.94 3.48
N PRO A 875 -0.87 13.87 2.83
CA PRO A 875 -0.02 15.04 2.67
C PRO A 875 -0.79 16.10 1.87
N GLN A 876 -1.05 17.24 2.50
CA GLN A 876 -1.74 18.33 1.83
C GLN A 876 -0.87 18.92 0.73
N LEU A 877 -1.47 19.19 -0.42
CA LEU A 877 -0.89 20.09 -1.40
C LEU A 877 -0.88 21.49 -0.77
N THR A 878 0.28 21.94 -0.33
CA THR A 878 0.47 23.33 0.07
C THR A 878 0.34 24.18 -1.18
N SER A 879 -0.88 24.62 -1.49
CA SER A 879 -1.08 25.74 -2.41
C SER A 879 -0.50 26.96 -1.69
N SER A 880 0.72 27.36 -2.08
CA SER A 880 1.28 28.67 -1.74
C SER A 880 0.49 29.77 -2.42
#